data_AF-A0A0S7ESX7-F1
#
_entry.id   AF-A0A0S7ESX7-F1
#
_cell.length_a   1.000
_cell.length_b   1.000
_cell.length_c   1.000
_cell.angle_alpha   90.00
_cell.angle_beta   90.00
_cell.angle_gamma   90.00
#
_symmetry.space_group_name_H-M   'P 1'
#
loop_
_entity.id
_entity.type
_entity.pdbx_description
1 polymer ?
#
loop_
_entity_poly.entity_id
_entity_poly.type
_entity_poly.pdbx_seq_one_letter_code
_entity_poly.pdbx_strand_id
1 'polypeptide(L)'
;MAVARASLGGILGCVVLSLALGSSNVDFGAPPGSFYPRFNPFFFLCTHHAEMEGAGVAEGGGEVLLTLQITGNPSSYTPGQEYQVTISTSVPFDGLLLTGLYTSTPVQSAPIPAPAAFGFGVIPDRQFAGTQFVCSVVASHVSHQPSTSFSFVWIAPPPGTGCVNFLATATHRGQIIFKDALAQQLCEQGAPTETPLKPNLVELHAKHAVLRDDFDSNIPEELDSNIWSECSNCEVGEQCGVLLHGRAVTFCEHFGERELTTVPLNTSTALVLQFALGSGSCRFSYSDPSITVSYSLSGNANTSDDWITLEKIRAPTNSSTVVHLVPLPHSSRGEAVRLRWSQETPHGPEGYESCWGLDNVLLVNSAHRVPLIEDNLDPLDTSNWLFFPGATIKHACQSEGNALYFHGGEGVGRSFASTRDIDLHREEGRSYWEEDFETPPLNWDIEGAMYGTKCGEIESGAALVFEKEGRRRVCTPYLDTTSYGNLRFHFTMGGGDCDPGESHENDVVLFGRSEGRRERVVLDTLPYSSYRSPSVVSVALPSELQTPVTQFCLEQRSHGGANRHVWAVDFMQLLPVLPGTHTHVAQFSINLGCGSYQPANSVSLEFSTNLGRSWSLLHTECLPELCAGPHLPHSTIYSSDNYSGWTRISIPLPNAALTETTQFRWKQTGTGTGTGNMWAIDNVYIGPACLRFCSGRGHCSRTGCKCDPGFSGPACELASQTFPAFLAEGFSSPRLSSYHSFSSLRGAEVSFGCGVLASGKALVFNRDGRRHLVTAPLDSSQARYLQFTLRLGSRSILSSCPAPDQPGEGVLLHYSSDNGITWTLLRHYAYQGFHEPRIVSVELPSGARKFGVQFRWWQPYHSGRSRDVWALDEISMTSVLFNTISLDFSNVLDVTQSLGFYLGNVQPYCQHDWTLSFSGEPSPGFSIRYVETQSMQIGASYSLQFSLVMGCGRDPSPHIDTQVRLEFSTNHGLTWHLVKEACLPGMPSCSEFTAPSVYHPSEFKDWRRVTLSLPQKTWSSATRFRWIQNYYGEQDEWALDDIYIGQQCPNMCHGHGWCDHGHCRCEEGFSGQDCQPSSPLSSSVLSDFESQDALLATWQEVIGGEVVAPDMGCGVVSSGSSL
;
A
#
# COMPACT_ATOMS: atom_id res chain seq x y z
N MET A 1 -73.36 4.89 4.74
CA MET A 1 -74.71 5.18 4.21
C MET A 1 -74.65 5.16 2.70
N ALA A 2 -75.66 4.56 2.10
CA ALA A 2 -75.86 4.28 0.67
C ALA A 2 -75.76 5.55 -0.21
N VAL A 3 -75.60 5.53 -1.55
CA VAL A 3 -76.35 4.78 -2.58
C VAL A 3 -75.56 4.78 -3.91
N ALA A 4 -75.74 3.72 -4.68
CA ALA A 4 -75.20 3.43 -6.01
C ALA A 4 -75.90 4.14 -7.19
N ARG A 5 -75.20 4.29 -8.33
CA ARG A 5 -75.63 3.78 -9.65
C ARG A 5 -74.48 3.74 -10.66
N ALA A 6 -74.58 2.77 -11.58
CA ALA A 6 -73.58 2.20 -12.47
C ALA A 6 -73.57 2.75 -13.91
N SER A 7 -72.54 2.42 -14.71
CA SER A 7 -72.71 1.63 -15.96
C SER A 7 -71.38 1.20 -16.62
N LEU A 8 -71.33 -0.11 -16.95
CA LEU A 8 -70.67 -0.91 -18.02
C LEU A 8 -69.37 -0.45 -18.73
N GLY A 9 -68.44 -1.35 -19.14
CA GLY A 9 -68.55 -2.78 -19.43
C GLY A 9 -67.21 -3.52 -19.26
N GLY A 10 -67.32 -4.78 -18.87
CA GLY A 10 -66.28 -5.56 -18.21
C GLY A 10 -65.52 -6.57 -19.08
N ILE A 11 -64.29 -6.76 -18.62
CA ILE A 11 -63.33 -7.85 -18.85
C ILE A 11 -63.80 -9.12 -18.09
N LEU A 12 -63.41 -10.31 -18.55
CA LEU A 12 -62.93 -11.49 -17.79
C LEU A 12 -62.71 -12.62 -18.81
N GLY A 13 -61.75 -13.55 -18.72
CA GLY A 13 -61.05 -14.14 -17.59
C GLY A 13 -61.04 -15.67 -17.84
N CYS A 14 -59.87 -16.30 -17.80
CA CYS A 14 -59.62 -17.72 -18.06
C CYS A 14 -60.48 -18.69 -17.21
N VAL A 15 -60.71 -19.92 -17.72
CA VAL A 15 -60.49 -21.23 -17.04
C VAL A 15 -61.08 -22.40 -17.87
N VAL A 16 -60.20 -23.36 -18.20
CA VAL A 16 -60.37 -24.84 -18.34
C VAL A 16 -61.40 -25.41 -19.34
N LEU A 17 -60.92 -26.19 -20.32
CA LEU A 17 -61.27 -27.61 -20.48
C LEU A 17 -60.43 -28.30 -21.57
N SER A 18 -59.86 -29.45 -21.21
CA SER A 18 -59.33 -30.48 -22.11
C SER A 18 -60.44 -31.28 -22.79
N LEU A 19 -60.32 -31.53 -24.10
CA LEU A 19 -60.99 -32.62 -24.83
C LEU A 19 -60.16 -33.02 -26.06
N ALA A 20 -59.91 -34.32 -26.18
CA ALA A 20 -59.13 -34.97 -27.23
C ALA A 20 -60.03 -35.53 -28.35
N LEU A 21 -59.46 -35.65 -29.56
CA LEU A 21 -59.75 -36.51 -30.74
C LEU A 21 -59.07 -35.80 -31.95
N GLY A 22 -58.23 -36.35 -32.81
CA GLY A 22 -57.66 -37.67 -33.06
C GLY A 22 -57.00 -37.65 -34.46
N SER A 23 -55.74 -38.12 -34.54
CA SER A 23 -55.01 -38.73 -35.70
C SER A 23 -55.03 -38.12 -37.12
N SER A 24 -53.83 -37.78 -37.64
CA SER A 24 -53.24 -38.43 -38.83
C SER A 24 -51.76 -38.05 -39.03
N ASN A 25 -50.94 -39.06 -39.34
CA ASN A 25 -49.50 -38.99 -39.61
C ASN A 25 -49.18 -38.12 -40.83
N VAL A 26 -48.14 -37.27 -40.72
CA VAL A 26 -47.30 -36.87 -41.84
C VAL A 26 -45.85 -36.82 -41.37
N ASP A 27 -45.02 -37.71 -41.93
CA ASP A 27 -43.57 -37.66 -41.88
C ASP A 27 -43.07 -36.29 -42.40
N PHE A 28 -42.27 -35.60 -41.60
CA PHE A 28 -41.41 -34.53 -42.08
C PHE A 28 -39.98 -34.81 -41.62
N GLY A 29 -39.10 -34.84 -42.62
CA GLY A 29 -37.74 -35.34 -42.54
C GLY A 29 -36.80 -34.55 -41.63
N ALA A 30 -35.62 -35.15 -41.45
CA ALA A 30 -34.49 -34.64 -40.69
C ALA A 30 -34.16 -33.17 -41.02
N PRO A 31 -33.80 -32.34 -40.01
CA PRO A 31 -33.17 -31.05 -40.25
C PRO A 31 -31.72 -31.25 -40.74
N PRO A 32 -31.20 -30.33 -41.58
CA PRO A 32 -29.92 -30.49 -42.28
C PRO A 32 -28.73 -30.39 -41.32
N GLY A 33 -27.67 -31.15 -41.62
CA GLY A 33 -26.41 -31.10 -40.88
C GLY A 33 -25.86 -29.67 -40.79
N SER A 34 -25.59 -29.22 -39.56
CA SER A 34 -24.98 -27.91 -39.31
C SER A 34 -23.57 -27.86 -39.92
N PHE A 35 -23.38 -27.03 -40.94
CA PHE A 35 -22.06 -26.72 -41.50
C PHE A 35 -21.36 -25.70 -40.58
N TYR A 36 -20.37 -26.14 -39.81
CA TYR A 36 -19.46 -25.26 -39.08
C TYR A 36 -18.27 -24.87 -39.96
N PRO A 37 -17.74 -23.64 -39.87
CA PRO A 37 -16.56 -23.24 -40.62
C PRO A 37 -15.32 -24.02 -40.14
N ARG A 38 -14.58 -24.61 -41.10
CA ARG A 38 -13.30 -25.30 -40.86
C ARG A 38 -12.15 -24.39 -41.26
N PHE A 39 -11.21 -24.19 -40.35
CA PHE A 39 -9.99 -23.41 -40.60
C PHE A 39 -8.78 -24.35 -40.56
N ASN A 40 -8.00 -24.37 -41.65
CA ASN A 40 -6.70 -25.05 -41.63
C ASN A 40 -5.70 -24.14 -40.91
N PRO A 41 -4.93 -24.65 -39.92
CA PRO A 41 -4.02 -23.82 -39.16
C PRO A 41 -2.88 -23.32 -40.06
N PHE A 42 -2.70 -21.99 -40.08
CA PHE A 42 -1.59 -21.33 -40.75
C PHE A 42 -0.59 -20.89 -39.69
N PHE A 43 0.56 -21.57 -39.65
CA PHE A 43 1.60 -21.32 -38.65
C PHE A 43 2.61 -20.28 -39.12
N PHE A 44 2.96 -19.33 -38.25
CA PHE A 44 3.99 -18.34 -38.49
C PHE A 44 4.79 -18.07 -37.20
N LEU A 45 6.03 -17.63 -37.33
CA LEU A 45 6.85 -17.22 -36.19
C LEU A 45 6.36 -15.87 -35.68
N CYS A 46 6.13 -15.78 -34.39
CA CYS A 46 5.66 -14.59 -33.72
C CYS A 46 6.52 -14.30 -32.48
N THR A 47 6.82 -13.03 -32.26
CA THR A 47 7.42 -12.55 -31.01
C THR A 47 6.29 -11.93 -30.19
N HIS A 48 5.96 -12.55 -29.06
CA HIS A 48 4.95 -12.01 -28.16
C HIS A 48 5.60 -10.92 -27.30
N HIS A 49 5.44 -9.66 -27.69
CA HIS A 49 5.80 -8.51 -26.87
C HIS A 49 4.68 -8.24 -25.87
N ALA A 50 4.97 -8.40 -24.58
CA ALA A 50 4.09 -7.98 -23.51
C ALA A 50 4.17 -6.45 -23.34
N GLU A 51 3.60 -5.70 -24.29
CA GLU A 51 3.30 -4.28 -24.14
C GLU A 51 1.80 -4.10 -23.95
N MET A 52 1.40 -3.75 -22.73
CA MET A 52 0.09 -3.15 -22.45
C MET A 52 0.11 -1.71 -22.95
N GLU A 53 -0.47 -1.42 -24.10
CA GLU A 53 -1.02 -0.08 -24.39
C GLU A 53 -2.31 -0.16 -25.22
N GLY A 54 -3.36 0.52 -24.72
CA GLY A 54 -4.50 0.94 -25.54
C GLY A 54 -5.87 0.34 -25.22
N ALA A 55 -6.29 0.22 -23.96
CA ALA A 55 -7.73 0.14 -23.66
C ALA A 55 -8.33 1.56 -23.65
N GLY A 56 -8.67 2.08 -24.82
CA GLY A 56 -9.66 3.15 -24.94
C GLY A 56 -11.03 2.58 -24.60
N VAL A 57 -11.43 2.67 -23.32
CA VAL A 57 -12.76 2.23 -22.89
C VAL A 57 -13.70 3.43 -22.96
N ALA A 58 -14.66 3.34 -23.88
CA ALA A 58 -15.84 4.20 -23.91
C ALA A 58 -16.63 4.05 -22.60
N GLU A 59 -17.15 5.17 -22.08
CA GLU A 59 -17.94 5.23 -20.84
C GLU A 59 -19.11 4.23 -20.86
N GLY A 60 -19.11 3.31 -19.90
CA GLY A 60 -20.25 2.44 -19.56
C GLY A 60 -20.14 1.00 -20.06
N GLY A 61 -19.62 0.09 -19.22
CA GLY A 61 -19.69 -1.35 -19.48
C GLY A 61 -19.26 -2.17 -18.27
N GLY A 62 -20.09 -3.13 -17.84
CA GLY A 62 -19.71 -4.14 -16.86
C GLY A 62 -18.62 -5.08 -17.39
N GLU A 63 -18.01 -5.86 -16.50
CA GLU A 63 -16.97 -6.85 -16.82
C GLU A 63 -17.38 -7.72 -18.03
N VAL A 64 -16.51 -7.78 -19.03
CA VAL A 64 -16.69 -8.64 -20.20
C VAL A 64 -16.16 -10.02 -19.85
N LEU A 65 -17.05 -10.94 -19.48
CA LEU A 65 -16.72 -12.35 -19.23
C LEU A 65 -16.49 -13.04 -20.58
N LEU A 66 -15.35 -13.72 -20.71
CA LEU A 66 -14.99 -14.55 -21.86
C LEU A 66 -14.90 -16.01 -21.43
N THR A 67 -15.62 -16.90 -22.11
CA THR A 67 -15.53 -18.35 -21.88
C THR A 67 -15.29 -19.07 -23.19
N LEU A 68 -14.24 -19.90 -23.24
CA LEU A 68 -13.99 -20.82 -24.34
C LEU A 68 -14.34 -22.23 -23.85
N GLN A 69 -15.28 -22.87 -24.54
CA GLN A 69 -15.75 -24.21 -24.22
C GLN A 69 -15.46 -25.15 -25.38
N ILE A 70 -14.74 -26.23 -25.08
CA ILE A 70 -14.46 -27.29 -26.04
C ILE A 70 -15.44 -28.43 -25.76
N THR A 71 -16.16 -28.90 -26.78
CA THR A 71 -17.12 -30.00 -26.64
C THR A 71 -16.43 -31.25 -26.08
N GLY A 72 -16.92 -31.74 -24.93
CA GLY A 72 -16.31 -32.83 -24.17
C GLY A 72 -15.39 -32.40 -23.02
N ASN A 73 -15.08 -31.11 -22.88
CA ASN A 73 -14.17 -30.53 -21.87
C ASN A 73 -12.89 -31.37 -21.63
N PRO A 74 -12.10 -31.65 -22.69
CA PRO A 74 -10.89 -32.44 -22.55
C PRO A 74 -9.81 -31.70 -21.74
N SER A 75 -9.12 -32.40 -20.84
CA SER A 75 -7.97 -31.87 -20.07
C SER A 75 -6.67 -31.81 -20.88
N SER A 76 -6.60 -32.54 -22.00
CA SER A 76 -5.50 -32.55 -22.96
C SER A 76 -6.04 -32.79 -24.37
N TYR A 77 -5.34 -32.35 -25.42
CA TYR A 77 -5.74 -32.63 -26.80
C TYR A 77 -5.02 -33.87 -27.33
N THR A 78 -5.74 -34.66 -28.11
CA THR A 78 -5.16 -35.72 -28.94
C THR A 78 -4.68 -35.09 -30.25
N PRO A 79 -3.40 -35.25 -30.64
CA PRO A 79 -2.88 -34.70 -31.89
C PRO A 79 -3.71 -35.08 -33.12
N GLY A 80 -4.02 -34.11 -33.97
CA GLY A 80 -4.81 -34.31 -35.20
C GLY A 80 -6.31 -34.55 -35.00
N GLN A 81 -6.84 -34.57 -33.77
CA GLN A 81 -8.27 -34.72 -33.52
C GLN A 81 -9.04 -33.41 -33.77
N GLU A 82 -10.24 -33.51 -34.31
CA GLU A 82 -11.16 -32.37 -34.47
C GLU A 82 -11.95 -32.13 -33.19
N TYR A 83 -11.93 -30.89 -32.70
CA TYR A 83 -12.66 -30.42 -31.54
C TYR A 83 -13.65 -29.34 -31.94
N GLN A 84 -14.89 -29.44 -31.48
CA GLN A 84 -15.85 -28.34 -31.61
C GLN A 84 -15.62 -27.34 -30.48
N VAL A 85 -15.33 -26.10 -30.83
CA VAL A 85 -15.02 -25.02 -29.88
C VAL A 85 -16.09 -23.96 -29.98
N THR A 86 -16.64 -23.56 -28.84
CA THR A 86 -17.60 -22.46 -28.71
C THR A 86 -17.02 -21.41 -27.79
N ILE A 87 -16.93 -20.18 -28.30
CA ILE A 87 -16.50 -19.02 -27.53
C ILE A 87 -17.72 -18.15 -27.28
N SER A 88 -17.92 -17.76 -26.03
CA SER A 88 -19.01 -16.89 -25.61
C SER A 88 -18.51 -15.73 -24.77
N THR A 89 -19.14 -14.58 -24.97
CA THR A 89 -18.83 -13.32 -24.30
C THR A 89 -20.09 -12.73 -23.67
N SER A 90 -19.94 -12.02 -22.55
CA SER A 90 -21.09 -11.33 -21.91
C SER A 90 -21.58 -10.12 -22.71
N VAL A 91 -20.79 -9.60 -23.66
CA VAL A 91 -21.11 -8.46 -24.53
C VAL A 91 -21.08 -8.90 -26.00
N PRO A 92 -22.04 -8.48 -26.84
CA PRO A 92 -22.07 -8.86 -28.24
C PRO A 92 -20.87 -8.29 -29.02
N PHE A 93 -20.24 -9.08 -29.88
CA PHE A 93 -19.15 -8.66 -30.77
C PHE A 93 -19.56 -8.79 -32.24
N ASP A 94 -18.96 -7.96 -33.10
CA ASP A 94 -19.10 -8.06 -34.56
C ASP A 94 -17.79 -8.48 -35.23
N GLY A 95 -16.67 -8.47 -34.51
CA GLY A 95 -15.40 -9.08 -34.93
C GLY A 95 -14.75 -9.88 -33.80
N LEU A 96 -14.14 -11.02 -34.13
CA LEU A 96 -13.44 -11.88 -33.20
C LEU A 96 -12.27 -12.56 -33.91
N LEU A 97 -11.09 -12.50 -33.30
CA LEU A 97 -9.88 -13.18 -33.72
C LEU A 97 -9.36 -14.05 -32.57
N LEU A 98 -9.13 -15.33 -32.84
CA LEU A 98 -8.55 -16.28 -31.90
C LEU A 98 -7.20 -16.76 -32.44
N THR A 99 -6.15 -16.61 -31.64
CA THR A 99 -4.77 -16.96 -31.96
C THR A 99 -4.30 -18.07 -31.02
N GLY A 100 -3.77 -19.15 -31.57
CA GLY A 100 -3.11 -20.21 -30.80
C GLY A 100 -1.62 -19.94 -30.74
N LEU A 101 -1.05 -19.92 -29.54
CA LEU A 101 0.37 -19.74 -29.30
C LEU A 101 0.97 -21.05 -28.76
N TYR A 102 1.92 -21.62 -29.50
CA TYR A 102 2.43 -22.97 -29.30
C TYR A 102 3.80 -22.93 -28.62
N THR A 103 4.03 -23.84 -27.67
CA THR A 103 5.14 -23.78 -26.70
C THR A 103 6.38 -24.64 -27.05
N SER A 104 6.44 -25.27 -28.24
CA SER A 104 7.54 -26.17 -28.63
C SER A 104 8.67 -25.51 -29.45
N THR A 105 9.87 -26.11 -29.34
CA THR A 105 11.11 -25.81 -30.09
C THR A 105 11.10 -26.52 -31.46
N PRO A 106 11.65 -25.92 -32.54
CA PRO A 106 11.62 -26.54 -33.86
C PRO A 106 12.62 -27.69 -33.96
N VAL A 107 12.12 -28.92 -34.13
CA VAL A 107 12.91 -30.04 -34.67
C VAL A 107 13.07 -29.85 -36.18
N GLN A 108 14.30 -30.00 -36.65
CA GLN A 108 14.76 -29.91 -38.04
C GLN A 108 13.76 -30.48 -39.06
N SER A 109 13.32 -29.65 -40.01
CA SER A 109 12.80 -30.11 -41.29
C SER A 109 13.55 -29.44 -42.44
N ALA A 110 13.98 -30.27 -43.39
CA ALA A 110 14.85 -29.96 -44.52
C ALA A 110 14.21 -28.93 -45.51
N PRO A 111 15.03 -28.22 -46.30
CA PRO A 111 14.54 -27.14 -47.16
C PRO A 111 13.79 -27.68 -48.38
N ILE A 112 12.55 -27.23 -48.58
CA ILE A 112 11.83 -27.31 -49.85
C ILE A 112 12.07 -25.98 -50.58
N PRO A 113 12.53 -25.96 -51.84
CA PRO A 113 12.88 -24.72 -52.54
C PRO A 113 11.61 -23.94 -52.92
N ALA A 114 11.51 -22.69 -52.48
CA ALA A 114 10.48 -21.77 -52.94
C ALA A 114 10.83 -21.19 -54.33
N PRO A 115 9.86 -20.94 -55.22
CA PRO A 115 10.08 -20.18 -56.44
C PRO A 115 10.39 -18.71 -56.11
N ALA A 116 11.32 -18.13 -56.87
CA ALA A 116 11.79 -16.77 -56.71
C ALA A 116 10.71 -15.72 -57.03
N ALA A 117 10.36 -14.89 -56.05
CA ALA A 117 9.99 -13.49 -56.26
C ALA A 117 10.01 -12.73 -54.93
N PHE A 118 10.60 -11.53 -54.96
CA PHE A 118 10.72 -10.52 -53.89
C PHE A 118 11.85 -10.73 -52.88
N GLY A 119 12.96 -10.02 -53.14
CA GLY A 119 14.08 -9.89 -52.21
C GLY A 119 13.94 -8.66 -51.32
N PHE A 120 14.35 -8.80 -50.07
CA PHE A 120 14.91 -7.73 -49.25
C PHE A 120 15.90 -8.33 -48.21
N GLY A 121 17.13 -7.81 -48.25
CA GLY A 121 18.09 -7.59 -47.16
C GLY A 121 18.35 -8.65 -46.07
N VAL A 122 19.56 -9.21 -46.10
CA VAL A 122 20.21 -9.87 -44.95
C VAL A 122 20.62 -8.81 -43.91
N ILE A 123 20.22 -8.98 -42.64
CA ILE A 123 20.72 -8.20 -41.47
C ILE A 123 21.43 -9.19 -40.52
N PRO A 124 22.62 -8.86 -39.96
CA PRO A 124 23.41 -9.78 -39.15
C PRO A 124 22.94 -9.84 -37.68
N ASP A 125 23.25 -10.96 -37.03
CA ASP A 125 22.92 -11.33 -35.64
C ASP A 125 23.04 -10.17 -34.63
N ARG A 126 21.89 -9.75 -34.09
CA ARG A 126 21.77 -9.13 -32.77
C ARG A 126 20.84 -10.00 -31.94
N GLN A 127 21.34 -10.53 -30.83
CA GLN A 127 20.55 -11.27 -29.84
C GLN A 127 19.48 -10.33 -29.25
N PHE A 128 18.25 -10.49 -29.69
CA PHE A 128 17.05 -9.97 -29.02
C PHE A 128 16.65 -10.97 -27.93
N ALA A 129 16.52 -10.50 -26.68
CA ALA A 129 15.96 -11.29 -25.58
C ALA A 129 14.42 -11.26 -25.68
N GLY A 130 13.86 -12.13 -26.52
CA GLY A 130 12.43 -12.43 -26.58
C GLY A 130 12.25 -13.88 -27.03
N THR A 131 11.48 -14.66 -26.29
CA THR A 131 11.17 -16.05 -26.66
C THR A 131 10.35 -16.05 -27.96
N GLN A 132 10.90 -16.61 -29.04
CA GLN A 132 10.18 -16.80 -30.31
C GLN A 132 9.15 -17.91 -30.12
N PHE A 133 7.87 -17.61 -30.41
CA PHE A 133 6.80 -18.59 -30.39
C PHE A 133 6.36 -18.93 -31.81
N VAL A 134 5.76 -20.10 -31.98
CA VAL A 134 4.98 -20.42 -33.19
C VAL A 134 3.55 -20.02 -32.90
N CYS A 135 2.95 -19.18 -33.73
CA CYS A 135 1.55 -18.77 -33.65
C CYS A 135 0.74 -19.36 -34.82
N SER A 136 -0.55 -19.60 -34.60
CA SER A 136 -1.53 -19.84 -35.67
C SER A 136 -2.79 -19.03 -35.42
N VAL A 137 -3.40 -18.51 -36.49
CA VAL A 137 -4.79 -18.03 -36.40
C VAL A 137 -5.69 -19.27 -36.31
N VAL A 138 -6.38 -19.43 -35.17
CA VAL A 138 -7.25 -20.57 -34.87
C VAL A 138 -8.66 -20.32 -35.45
N ALA A 139 -9.16 -19.09 -35.30
CA ALA A 139 -10.42 -18.68 -35.91
C ALA A 139 -10.45 -17.16 -36.11
N SER A 140 -11.11 -16.71 -37.17
CA SER A 140 -11.40 -15.29 -37.40
C SER A 140 -12.85 -15.16 -37.88
N HIS A 141 -13.61 -14.29 -37.24
CA HIS A 141 -15.02 -14.07 -37.53
C HIS A 141 -15.32 -12.58 -37.59
N VAL A 142 -15.99 -12.14 -38.64
CA VAL A 142 -16.52 -10.78 -38.79
C VAL A 142 -17.95 -10.89 -39.30
N SER A 143 -18.91 -10.30 -38.60
CA SER A 143 -20.34 -10.38 -38.92
C SER A 143 -20.97 -8.99 -38.90
N HIS A 144 -21.94 -8.76 -39.79
CA HIS A 144 -22.73 -7.53 -39.80
C HIS A 144 -23.78 -7.47 -38.67
N GLN A 145 -24.11 -8.63 -38.07
CA GLN A 145 -25.01 -8.73 -36.92
C GLN A 145 -24.19 -9.13 -35.68
N PRO A 146 -24.20 -8.31 -34.61
CA PRO A 146 -23.47 -8.63 -33.38
C PRO A 146 -23.99 -9.91 -32.73
N SER A 147 -23.09 -10.82 -32.35
CA SER A 147 -23.42 -12.06 -31.63
C SER A 147 -22.65 -12.15 -30.32
N THR A 148 -23.19 -12.89 -29.35
CA THR A 148 -22.54 -13.14 -28.04
C THR A 148 -21.83 -14.49 -27.99
N SER A 149 -21.95 -15.29 -29.04
CA SER A 149 -21.26 -16.57 -29.15
C SER A 149 -20.88 -16.87 -30.59
N PHE A 150 -19.83 -17.66 -30.76
CA PHE A 150 -19.34 -18.16 -32.04
C PHE A 150 -18.83 -19.60 -31.86
N SER A 151 -19.23 -20.50 -32.75
CA SER A 151 -18.80 -21.90 -32.73
C SER A 151 -18.08 -22.27 -34.01
N PHE A 152 -16.93 -22.94 -33.90
CA PHE A 152 -16.13 -23.41 -35.02
C PHE A 152 -15.47 -24.75 -34.68
N VAL A 153 -14.87 -25.40 -35.67
CA VAL A 153 -14.12 -26.64 -35.46
C VAL A 153 -12.63 -26.31 -35.45
N TRP A 154 -11.95 -26.67 -34.37
CA TRP A 154 -10.51 -26.59 -34.21
C TRP A 154 -9.88 -27.97 -34.47
N ILE A 155 -8.85 -28.02 -35.31
CA ILE A 155 -8.07 -29.24 -35.53
C ILE A 155 -6.83 -29.16 -34.65
N ALA A 156 -6.67 -30.12 -33.74
CA ALA A 156 -5.51 -30.18 -32.89
C ALA A 156 -4.23 -30.36 -33.72
N PRO A 157 -3.12 -29.70 -33.33
CA PRO A 157 -1.87 -29.74 -34.07
C PRO A 157 -1.25 -31.16 -34.12
N PRO A 158 -0.28 -31.41 -35.01
CA PRO A 158 0.46 -32.68 -35.08
C PRO A 158 1.23 -32.99 -33.78
N PRO A 159 1.61 -34.26 -33.53
CA PRO A 159 2.30 -34.62 -32.29
C PRO A 159 3.66 -33.92 -32.14
N GLY A 160 4.02 -33.55 -30.92
CA GLY A 160 5.26 -32.84 -30.58
C GLY A 160 5.13 -31.32 -30.51
N THR A 161 3.92 -30.74 -30.65
CA THR A 161 3.72 -29.29 -30.61
C THR A 161 3.61 -28.68 -29.21
N GLY A 162 3.52 -29.49 -28.16
CA GLY A 162 3.47 -29.03 -26.77
C GLY A 162 2.10 -28.45 -26.37
N CYS A 163 2.09 -27.44 -25.49
CA CYS A 163 0.86 -26.76 -25.09
C CYS A 163 0.48 -25.64 -26.06
N VAL A 164 -0.83 -25.46 -26.27
CA VAL A 164 -1.45 -24.39 -27.06
C VAL A 164 -2.17 -23.43 -26.12
N ASN A 165 -1.77 -22.16 -26.17
CA ASN A 165 -2.43 -21.05 -25.47
C ASN A 165 -3.38 -20.36 -26.43
N PHE A 166 -4.69 -20.37 -26.17
CA PHE A 166 -5.68 -19.68 -26.98
C PHE A 166 -5.84 -18.23 -26.51
N LEU A 167 -5.40 -17.28 -27.32
CA LEU A 167 -5.52 -15.84 -27.10
C LEU A 167 -6.66 -15.28 -27.95
N ALA A 168 -7.62 -14.57 -27.35
CA ALA A 168 -8.77 -14.01 -28.03
C ALA A 168 -8.72 -12.48 -28.08
N THR A 169 -9.13 -11.92 -29.21
CA THR A 169 -9.31 -10.49 -29.44
C THR A 169 -10.71 -10.27 -30.03
N ALA A 170 -11.54 -9.44 -29.40
CA ALA A 170 -12.90 -9.14 -29.87
C ALA A 170 -13.10 -7.65 -30.12
N THR A 171 -13.93 -7.32 -31.11
CA THR A 171 -14.33 -5.96 -31.48
C THR A 171 -15.84 -5.82 -31.57
N HIS A 172 -16.37 -4.65 -31.22
CA HIS A 172 -17.76 -4.25 -31.46
C HIS A 172 -17.79 -2.88 -32.13
N ARG A 173 -18.37 -2.77 -33.32
CA ARG A 173 -18.51 -1.53 -34.12
C ARG A 173 -17.18 -0.81 -34.35
N GLY A 174 -16.11 -1.57 -34.53
CA GLY A 174 -14.75 -1.05 -34.74
C GLY A 174 -14.01 -0.62 -33.47
N GLN A 175 -14.60 -0.75 -32.28
CA GLN A 175 -13.90 -0.61 -31.00
C GLN A 175 -13.45 -1.98 -30.48
N ILE A 176 -12.24 -2.05 -29.91
CA ILE A 176 -11.70 -3.27 -29.29
C ILE A 176 -12.34 -3.47 -27.92
N ILE A 177 -12.98 -4.62 -27.72
CA ILE A 177 -13.59 -5.02 -26.45
C ILE A 177 -12.51 -5.60 -25.52
N PHE A 178 -11.65 -6.47 -26.05
CA PHE A 178 -10.44 -6.99 -25.40
C PHE A 178 -9.45 -7.43 -26.47
N LYS A 179 -8.15 -7.42 -26.14
CA LYS A 179 -7.06 -7.79 -27.06
C LYS A 179 -6.14 -8.81 -26.40
N ASP A 180 -5.84 -9.89 -27.11
CA ASP A 180 -4.90 -10.96 -26.77
C ASP A 180 -5.12 -11.56 -25.38
N ALA A 181 -6.39 -11.69 -24.96
CA ALA A 181 -6.76 -12.26 -23.66
C ALA A 181 -6.65 -13.79 -23.69
N LEU A 182 -5.95 -14.38 -22.72
CA LEU A 182 -5.83 -15.84 -22.61
C LEU A 182 -7.17 -16.46 -22.23
N ALA A 183 -7.75 -17.22 -23.15
CA ALA A 183 -9.03 -17.89 -22.98
C ALA A 183 -8.86 -19.27 -22.32
N GLN A 184 -7.91 -20.09 -22.78
CA GLN A 184 -7.62 -21.41 -22.23
C GLN A 184 -6.23 -21.89 -22.68
N GLN A 185 -5.59 -22.76 -21.90
CA GLN A 185 -4.42 -23.54 -22.32
C GLN A 185 -4.80 -25.02 -22.42
N LEU A 186 -4.36 -25.69 -23.48
CA LEU A 186 -4.52 -27.14 -23.65
C LEU A 186 -3.20 -27.77 -24.09
N CYS A 187 -2.79 -28.84 -23.41
CA CYS A 187 -1.53 -29.55 -23.70
C CYS A 187 -1.77 -30.88 -24.43
N GLU A 188 -0.75 -31.33 -25.17
CA GLU A 188 -0.78 -32.61 -25.89
C GLU A 188 -0.93 -33.79 -24.91
N GLN A 189 -1.82 -34.72 -25.23
CA GLN A 189 -2.02 -35.93 -24.44
C GLN A 189 -0.75 -36.79 -24.44
N GLY A 190 -0.08 -36.88 -23.28
CA GLY A 190 1.19 -37.58 -23.12
C GLY A 190 2.45 -36.70 -23.22
N ALA A 191 2.31 -35.39 -23.42
CA ALA A 191 3.41 -34.47 -23.13
C ALA A 191 3.67 -34.47 -21.61
N PRO A 192 4.93 -34.40 -21.15
CA PRO A 192 5.21 -34.20 -19.74
C PRO A 192 4.72 -32.80 -19.37
N THR A 193 3.48 -32.69 -18.90
CA THR A 193 3.21 -31.75 -17.81
C THR A 193 4.23 -32.10 -16.75
N GLU A 194 5.19 -31.21 -16.46
CA GLU A 194 5.98 -31.34 -15.25
C GLU A 194 4.98 -31.62 -14.13
N THR A 195 4.98 -32.85 -13.64
CA THR A 195 4.29 -33.18 -12.41
C THR A 195 4.77 -32.16 -11.40
N PRO A 196 3.88 -31.44 -10.69
CA PRO A 196 4.31 -30.50 -9.67
C PRO A 196 5.34 -31.25 -8.81
N LEU A 197 6.55 -30.69 -8.69
CA LEU A 197 7.56 -31.21 -7.77
C LEU A 197 6.92 -31.06 -6.38
N LYS A 198 6.26 -32.12 -5.92
CA LYS A 198 6.00 -32.30 -4.49
C LYS A 198 7.35 -32.71 -3.91
N PRO A 199 8.07 -31.80 -3.24
CA PRO A 199 9.33 -32.17 -2.59
C PRO A 199 9.02 -33.30 -1.61
N ASN A 200 9.88 -34.31 -1.55
CA ASN A 200 9.72 -35.38 -0.57
C ASN A 200 9.96 -34.78 0.82
N LEU A 201 8.89 -34.54 1.59
CA LEU A 201 8.99 -34.03 2.95
C LEU A 201 9.26 -35.13 3.97
N VAL A 202 9.35 -36.38 3.54
CA VAL A 202 9.71 -37.51 4.39
C VAL A 202 11.20 -37.45 4.71
N GLU A 203 11.55 -37.22 5.98
CA GLU A 203 12.93 -37.14 6.43
C GLU A 203 13.14 -37.87 7.76
N LEU A 204 14.25 -38.62 7.85
CA LEU A 204 14.73 -39.30 9.07
C LEU A 204 16.15 -38.86 9.37
N HIS A 205 16.40 -38.48 10.62
CA HIS A 205 17.72 -38.06 11.14
C HIS A 205 18.41 -36.97 10.33
N ALA A 206 17.63 -36.04 9.78
CA ALA A 206 18.14 -34.86 9.13
C ALA A 206 18.70 -33.85 10.14
N LYS A 207 19.45 -32.86 9.64
CA LYS A 207 20.07 -31.81 10.48
C LYS A 207 19.04 -30.99 11.27
N HIS A 208 17.83 -30.83 10.73
CA HIS A 208 16.78 -29.96 11.28
C HIS A 208 15.60 -30.74 11.88
N ALA A 209 15.37 -31.98 11.45
CA ALA A 209 14.31 -32.85 11.95
C ALA A 209 14.85 -34.27 12.17
N VAL A 210 14.56 -34.85 13.33
CA VAL A 210 14.82 -36.27 13.62
C VAL A 210 13.83 -37.15 12.86
N LEU A 211 12.60 -36.68 12.71
CA LEU A 211 11.52 -37.32 11.96
C LEU A 211 10.65 -36.22 11.34
N ARG A 212 10.28 -36.34 10.07
CA ARG A 212 9.23 -35.55 9.44
C ARG A 212 8.43 -36.42 8.47
N ASP A 213 7.10 -36.37 8.58
CA ASP A 213 6.19 -37.04 7.64
C ASP A 213 4.88 -36.23 7.53
N ASP A 214 4.51 -35.89 6.29
CA ASP A 214 3.25 -35.22 5.93
C ASP A 214 2.21 -36.19 5.35
N PHE A 215 2.55 -37.48 5.21
CA PHE A 215 1.74 -38.53 4.59
C PHE A 215 1.30 -38.26 3.14
N ASP A 216 1.76 -37.17 2.53
CA ASP A 216 1.42 -36.71 1.17
C ASP A 216 2.51 -37.04 0.15
N SER A 217 3.73 -37.27 0.63
CA SER A 217 4.94 -37.44 -0.19
C SER A 217 5.15 -38.87 -0.72
N ASN A 218 4.46 -39.89 -0.18
CA ASN A 218 4.62 -41.30 -0.56
C ASN A 218 3.64 -41.77 -1.69
N ILE A 219 4.00 -42.77 -2.50
CA ILE A 219 3.17 -43.32 -3.62
C ILE A 219 2.52 -44.67 -3.20
N PRO A 220 1.32 -45.03 -3.71
CA PRO A 220 0.04 -44.88 -3.02
C PRO A 220 -0.25 -45.90 -1.89
N GLU A 221 -1.06 -45.45 -0.92
CA GLU A 221 -1.80 -46.20 0.14
C GLU A 221 -1.04 -46.88 1.29
N GLU A 222 0.29 -47.01 1.25
CA GLU A 222 1.05 -47.62 2.35
C GLU A 222 1.88 -46.60 3.16
N LEU A 223 1.99 -46.83 4.48
CA LEU A 223 2.89 -46.11 5.39
C LEU A 223 4.35 -46.36 4.99
N ASP A 224 5.20 -45.33 5.12
CA ASP A 224 6.64 -45.53 4.88
C ASP A 224 7.24 -46.44 5.96
N SER A 225 7.56 -47.67 5.58
CA SER A 225 8.20 -48.67 6.44
C SER A 225 9.58 -48.25 7.00
N ASN A 226 10.21 -47.22 6.44
CA ASN A 226 11.44 -46.64 7.00
C ASN A 226 11.16 -45.82 8.25
N ILE A 227 9.97 -45.24 8.38
CA ILE A 227 9.56 -44.38 9.51
C ILE A 227 8.68 -45.14 10.49
N TRP A 228 7.73 -45.92 10.00
CA TRP A 228 6.67 -46.52 10.78
C TRP A 228 6.88 -48.03 10.83
N SER A 229 6.95 -48.59 12.03
CA SER A 229 7.19 -50.03 12.21
C SER A 229 5.89 -50.83 12.26
N GLU A 230 4.85 -50.28 12.87
CA GLU A 230 3.57 -50.96 13.09
C GLU A 230 2.42 -49.96 12.95
N CYS A 231 1.33 -50.42 12.34
CA CYS A 231 0.07 -49.71 12.32
C CYS A 231 -1.11 -50.68 12.48
N SER A 232 -1.86 -50.52 13.57
CA SER A 232 -3.01 -51.37 13.90
C SER A 232 -4.29 -50.60 13.63
N ASN A 233 -5.12 -51.13 12.73
CA ASN A 233 -6.43 -50.57 12.35
C ASN A 233 -6.37 -49.10 11.88
N CYS A 234 -5.37 -48.79 11.05
CA CYS A 234 -5.18 -47.47 10.47
C CYS A 234 -5.16 -47.54 8.94
N GLU A 235 -5.52 -46.45 8.29
CA GLU A 235 -5.42 -46.30 6.85
C GLU A 235 -4.84 -44.92 6.49
N VAL A 236 -3.94 -44.87 5.49
CA VAL A 236 -3.45 -43.59 4.95
C VAL A 236 -4.36 -43.16 3.82
N GLY A 237 -5.02 -42.03 3.95
CA GLY A 237 -5.93 -41.55 2.92
C GLY A 237 -6.69 -40.29 3.31
N GLU A 238 -7.80 -40.07 2.62
CA GLU A 238 -8.69 -38.92 2.82
C GLU A 238 -10.04 -39.35 3.41
N GLN A 239 -10.10 -40.48 4.14
CA GLN A 239 -11.36 -41.04 4.68
C GLN A 239 -12.10 -40.03 5.56
N CYS A 240 -11.35 -39.25 6.33
CA CYS A 240 -11.85 -38.18 7.19
C CYS A 240 -11.71 -36.78 6.58
N GLY A 241 -11.62 -36.70 5.24
CA GLY A 241 -11.31 -35.48 4.52
C GLY A 241 -9.93 -34.93 4.88
N VAL A 242 -9.74 -33.64 4.61
CA VAL A 242 -8.46 -32.95 4.86
C VAL A 242 -8.36 -32.52 6.33
N LEU A 243 -7.34 -33.00 7.04
CA LEU A 243 -7.03 -32.54 8.40
C LEU A 243 -6.25 -31.22 8.38
N LEU A 244 -5.06 -31.20 7.76
CA LEU A 244 -4.35 -29.97 7.42
C LEU A 244 -4.24 -29.80 5.89
N HIS A 245 -3.72 -30.81 5.20
CA HIS A 245 -3.63 -30.85 3.74
C HIS A 245 -3.50 -32.29 3.25
N GLY A 246 -4.13 -32.61 2.12
CA GLY A 246 -3.98 -33.90 1.47
C GLY A 246 -4.38 -35.09 2.35
N ARG A 247 -3.55 -36.14 2.37
CA ARG A 247 -3.79 -37.41 3.06
C ARG A 247 -3.34 -37.36 4.52
N ALA A 248 -3.99 -38.16 5.36
CA ALA A 248 -3.63 -38.35 6.76
C ALA A 248 -3.72 -39.84 7.13
N VAL A 249 -3.12 -40.22 8.26
CA VAL A 249 -3.36 -41.54 8.87
C VAL A 249 -4.66 -41.46 9.64
N THR A 250 -5.66 -42.29 9.33
CA THR A 250 -6.97 -42.29 9.97
C THR A 250 -7.27 -43.61 10.66
N PHE A 251 -8.01 -43.54 11.76
CA PHE A 251 -8.43 -44.70 12.56
C PHE A 251 -9.96 -44.67 12.71
N CYS A 252 -10.64 -45.51 11.93
CA CYS A 252 -12.11 -45.58 11.90
C CYS A 252 -12.70 -46.94 12.30
N GLU A 253 -11.87 -47.97 12.50
CA GLU A 253 -12.35 -49.29 12.85
C GLU A 253 -13.05 -49.31 14.21
N HIS A 254 -14.20 -49.98 14.28
CA HIS A 254 -15.05 -49.97 15.50
C HIS A 254 -14.48 -50.84 16.62
N PHE A 255 -13.65 -51.83 16.29
CA PHE A 255 -13.08 -52.79 17.23
C PHE A 255 -11.59 -53.01 16.95
N GLY A 256 -10.85 -53.43 17.97
CA GLY A 256 -9.40 -53.66 17.90
C GLY A 256 -8.58 -52.52 18.48
N GLU A 257 -7.28 -52.72 18.64
CA GLU A 257 -6.39 -51.65 19.09
C GLU A 257 -6.09 -50.70 17.92
N ARG A 258 -6.15 -49.39 18.18
CA ARG A 258 -5.79 -48.34 17.24
C ARG A 258 -4.42 -47.82 17.63
N GLU A 259 -3.40 -48.14 16.84
CA GLU A 259 -2.00 -47.86 17.18
C GLU A 259 -1.18 -47.48 15.95
N LEU A 260 -0.26 -46.54 16.12
CA LEU A 260 0.81 -46.21 15.18
C LEU A 260 2.12 -46.05 15.94
N THR A 261 3.17 -46.76 15.49
CA THR A 261 4.47 -46.81 16.15
C THR A 261 5.61 -46.54 15.18
N THR A 262 6.58 -45.71 15.60
CA THR A 262 7.76 -45.38 14.80
C THR A 262 8.81 -46.50 14.87
N VAL A 263 9.70 -46.54 13.89
CA VAL A 263 10.99 -47.24 14.00
C VAL A 263 11.82 -46.67 15.17
N PRO A 264 12.85 -47.38 15.66
CA PRO A 264 13.78 -46.81 16.64
C PRO A 264 14.50 -45.57 16.10
N LEU A 265 14.32 -44.44 16.78
CA LEU A 265 14.89 -43.14 16.43
C LEU A 265 16.02 -42.75 17.40
N ASN A 266 17.07 -42.14 16.88
CA ASN A 266 17.99 -41.35 17.69
C ASN A 266 17.36 -40.00 18.07
N THR A 267 16.86 -39.90 19.30
CA THR A 267 16.23 -38.71 19.89
C THR A 267 17.17 -37.95 20.83
N SER A 268 18.48 -38.24 20.83
CA SER A 268 19.48 -37.61 21.72
C SER A 268 19.42 -36.08 21.70
N THR A 269 19.12 -35.50 20.54
CA THR A 269 19.03 -34.04 20.30
C THR A 269 17.60 -33.56 20.01
N ALA A 270 16.60 -34.42 20.17
CA ALA A 270 15.19 -34.08 19.93
C ALA A 270 14.64 -33.22 21.08
N LEU A 271 13.84 -32.21 20.74
CA LEU A 271 13.32 -31.25 21.73
C LEU A 271 11.79 -31.29 21.84
N VAL A 272 11.08 -31.21 20.71
CA VAL A 272 9.61 -31.23 20.67
C VAL A 272 9.12 -32.19 19.59
N LEU A 273 8.09 -32.95 19.95
CA LEU A 273 7.26 -33.72 19.04
C LEU A 273 6.02 -32.88 18.68
N GLN A 274 5.84 -32.58 17.40
CA GLN A 274 4.69 -31.87 16.85
C GLN A 274 3.88 -32.82 15.97
N PHE A 275 2.55 -32.78 16.07
CA PHE A 275 1.65 -33.48 15.15
C PHE A 275 0.28 -32.83 15.16
N ALA A 276 -0.47 -32.96 14.07
CA ALA A 276 -1.86 -32.54 13.98
C ALA A 276 -2.80 -33.72 14.23
N LEU A 277 -3.84 -33.49 15.02
CA LEU A 277 -4.81 -34.50 15.41
C LEU A 277 -6.22 -33.93 15.31
N GLY A 278 -7.14 -34.68 14.71
CA GLY A 278 -8.53 -34.26 14.54
C GLY A 278 -9.41 -35.33 13.89
N SER A 279 -10.72 -35.09 13.88
CA SER A 279 -11.68 -35.98 13.20
C SER A 279 -12.05 -35.51 11.79
N GLY A 280 -11.69 -34.29 11.38
CA GLY A 280 -12.01 -33.76 10.05
C GLY A 280 -13.50 -33.85 9.73
N SER A 281 -13.85 -34.49 8.61
CA SER A 281 -15.23 -34.77 8.20
C SER A 281 -15.83 -36.05 8.82
N CYS A 282 -15.03 -36.86 9.52
CA CYS A 282 -15.51 -38.05 10.23
C CYS A 282 -16.28 -37.71 11.51
N ARG A 283 -16.98 -38.71 12.06
CA ARG A 283 -17.68 -38.59 13.35
C ARG A 283 -16.67 -38.41 14.48
N PHE A 284 -16.99 -37.47 15.38
CA PHE A 284 -16.30 -37.24 16.65
C PHE A 284 -17.21 -37.66 17.82
N SER A 285 -16.65 -38.07 18.96
CA SER A 285 -17.42 -38.48 20.15
C SER A 285 -16.84 -37.86 21.43
N TYR A 286 -17.69 -37.74 22.45
CA TYR A 286 -17.32 -37.27 23.79
C TYR A 286 -17.02 -38.42 24.77
N SER A 287 -17.44 -39.63 24.44
CA SER A 287 -17.31 -40.84 25.28
C SER A 287 -16.10 -41.70 24.92
N ASP A 288 -15.50 -41.48 23.74
CA ASP A 288 -14.37 -42.30 23.28
C ASP A 288 -13.13 -42.16 24.21
N PRO A 289 -12.39 -43.27 24.43
CA PRO A 289 -11.18 -43.24 25.24
C PRO A 289 -10.12 -42.28 24.71
N SER A 290 -9.29 -41.79 25.63
CA SER A 290 -8.20 -40.86 25.29
C SER A 290 -7.09 -41.57 24.49
N ILE A 291 -6.42 -40.78 23.65
CA ILE A 291 -5.27 -41.17 22.84
C ILE A 291 -4.01 -40.88 23.67
N THR A 292 -3.19 -41.89 23.86
CA THR A 292 -1.97 -41.80 24.66
C THR A 292 -0.76 -41.74 23.73
N VAL A 293 0.11 -40.75 23.94
CA VAL A 293 1.41 -40.63 23.29
C VAL A 293 2.46 -41.17 24.25
N SER A 294 3.25 -42.14 23.82
CA SER A 294 4.21 -42.83 24.67
C SER A 294 5.55 -43.06 23.96
N TYR A 295 6.60 -43.30 24.74
CA TYR A 295 7.92 -43.69 24.23
C TYR A 295 8.43 -44.97 24.88
N SER A 296 9.27 -45.72 24.18
CA SER A 296 10.02 -46.86 24.74
C SER A 296 11.51 -46.72 24.44
N LEU A 297 12.34 -47.07 25.42
CA LEU A 297 13.79 -47.13 25.29
C LEU A 297 14.16 -48.56 24.85
N SER A 298 14.25 -48.81 23.55
CA SER A 298 14.50 -50.16 23.04
C SER A 298 15.97 -50.53 23.26
N GLY A 299 16.23 -51.55 24.09
CA GLY A 299 17.54 -52.15 24.24
C GLY A 299 17.59 -53.67 24.01
N ASN A 300 16.46 -54.40 24.04
CA ASN A 300 16.46 -55.85 23.80
C ASN A 300 15.07 -56.36 23.39
N ALA A 301 14.99 -57.06 22.27
CA ALA A 301 13.77 -57.59 21.65
C ALA A 301 13.07 -58.75 22.43
N ASN A 302 13.22 -58.85 23.75
CA ASN A 302 12.70 -59.97 24.56
C ASN A 302 12.11 -59.57 25.93
N THR A 303 11.92 -58.29 26.20
CA THR A 303 11.15 -57.80 27.37
C THR A 303 9.95 -57.03 26.84
N SER A 304 8.76 -57.25 27.39
CA SER A 304 7.57 -56.45 27.08
C SER A 304 7.93 -54.97 27.07
N ASP A 305 7.68 -54.27 25.97
CA ASP A 305 8.03 -52.87 25.81
C ASP A 305 7.34 -52.05 26.91
N ASP A 306 8.08 -51.67 27.95
CA ASP A 306 7.60 -50.74 28.98
C ASP A 306 7.43 -49.36 28.34
N TRP A 307 6.22 -49.09 27.86
CA TRP A 307 5.84 -47.82 27.27
C TRP A 307 5.61 -46.78 28.36
N ILE A 308 6.37 -45.69 28.30
CA ILE A 308 6.26 -44.57 29.24
C ILE A 308 5.44 -43.48 28.57
N THR A 309 4.35 -43.05 29.22
CA THR A 309 3.47 -41.99 28.71
C THR A 309 4.17 -40.64 28.70
N LEU A 310 4.13 -39.96 27.55
CA LEU A 310 4.52 -38.55 27.38
C LEU A 310 3.33 -37.63 27.64
N GLU A 311 2.19 -37.92 27.01
CA GLU A 311 1.00 -37.07 27.05
C GLU A 311 -0.26 -37.94 26.87
N LYS A 312 -1.37 -37.56 27.53
CA LYS A 312 -2.67 -38.21 27.36
C LYS A 312 -3.69 -37.21 26.83
N ILE A 313 -4.08 -37.37 25.57
CA ILE A 313 -4.89 -36.43 24.81
C ILE A 313 -6.30 -37.00 24.68
N ARG A 314 -7.32 -36.20 24.98
CA ARG A 314 -8.71 -36.64 24.75
C ARG A 314 -8.96 -36.87 23.26
N ALA A 315 -9.76 -37.88 22.91
CA ALA A 315 -10.22 -38.06 21.53
C ALA A 315 -10.89 -36.77 21.01
N PRO A 316 -10.79 -36.45 19.70
CA PRO A 316 -11.35 -35.21 19.18
C PRO A 316 -12.85 -35.15 19.43
N THR A 317 -13.32 -34.04 20.01
CA THR A 317 -14.72 -33.82 20.34
C THR A 317 -15.44 -32.91 19.35
N ASN A 318 -14.75 -32.46 18.30
CA ASN A 318 -15.27 -31.64 17.22
C ASN A 318 -14.53 -31.97 15.91
N SER A 319 -14.97 -31.38 14.80
CA SER A 319 -14.32 -31.51 13.49
C SER A 319 -13.05 -30.69 13.33
N SER A 320 -12.60 -29.95 14.36
CA SER A 320 -11.43 -29.09 14.25
C SER A 320 -10.14 -29.88 14.44
N THR A 321 -9.16 -29.63 13.58
CA THR A 321 -7.80 -30.16 13.71
C THR A 321 -7.00 -29.29 14.68
N VAL A 322 -6.38 -29.92 15.67
CA VAL A 322 -5.51 -29.28 16.68
C VAL A 322 -4.08 -29.73 16.45
N VAL A 323 -3.14 -28.79 16.45
CA VAL A 323 -1.69 -29.09 16.41
C VAL A 323 -1.21 -29.23 17.86
N HIS A 324 -0.71 -30.41 18.20
CA HIS A 324 -0.15 -30.71 19.50
C HIS A 324 1.37 -30.53 19.47
N LEU A 325 1.91 -29.95 20.54
CA LEU A 325 3.34 -29.73 20.75
C LEU A 325 3.71 -30.37 22.09
N VAL A 326 4.41 -31.50 22.03
CA VAL A 326 4.77 -32.31 23.20
C VAL A 326 6.28 -32.19 23.45
N PRO A 327 6.71 -31.46 24.50
CA PRO A 327 8.12 -31.38 24.88
C PRO A 327 8.64 -32.75 25.30
N LEU A 328 9.81 -33.13 24.79
CA LEU A 328 10.43 -34.40 25.16
C LEU A 328 11.24 -34.28 26.47
N PRO A 329 10.94 -35.10 27.48
CA PRO A 329 11.73 -35.14 28.71
C PRO A 329 13.15 -35.66 28.44
N HIS A 330 14.11 -35.32 29.29
CA HIS A 330 15.48 -35.81 29.15
C HIS A 330 15.56 -37.36 29.17
N SER A 331 14.63 -38.02 29.85
CA SER A 331 14.56 -39.48 29.91
C SER A 331 14.14 -40.15 28.59
N SER A 332 13.54 -39.41 27.64
CA SER A 332 13.16 -39.92 26.32
C SER A 332 14.19 -39.60 25.23
N ARG A 333 15.37 -39.08 25.60
CA ARG A 333 16.48 -38.77 24.68
C ARG A 333 17.50 -39.91 24.68
N GLY A 334 17.64 -40.60 23.57
CA GLY A 334 18.61 -41.68 23.41
C GLY A 334 18.71 -42.18 21.97
N GLU A 335 19.57 -43.16 21.72
CA GLU A 335 19.93 -43.62 20.37
C GLU A 335 18.89 -44.55 19.70
N ALA A 336 17.96 -45.14 20.47
CA ALA A 336 17.01 -46.16 19.99
C ALA A 336 15.63 -46.02 20.66
N VAL A 337 15.01 -44.84 20.53
CA VAL A 337 13.71 -44.53 21.13
C VAL A 337 12.59 -44.72 20.11
N ARG A 338 11.55 -45.47 20.46
CA ARG A 338 10.33 -45.57 19.64
C ARG A 338 9.25 -44.67 20.22
N LEU A 339 8.48 -44.02 19.36
CA LEU A 339 7.30 -43.23 19.72
C LEU A 339 6.04 -43.98 19.28
N ARG A 340 4.98 -43.88 20.09
CA ARG A 340 3.71 -44.56 19.83
C ARG A 340 2.52 -43.66 20.14
N TRP A 341 1.55 -43.68 19.24
CA TRP A 341 0.19 -43.15 19.45
C TRP A 341 -0.76 -44.34 19.57
N SER A 342 -1.43 -44.48 20.72
CA SER A 342 -2.34 -45.60 20.97
C SER A 342 -3.63 -45.14 21.64
N GLN A 343 -4.77 -45.64 21.19
CA GLN A 343 -6.06 -45.43 21.85
C GLN A 343 -6.45 -46.64 22.70
N GLU A 344 -6.84 -46.40 23.96
CA GLU A 344 -7.29 -47.47 24.86
C GLU A 344 -8.57 -48.14 24.33
N THR A 345 -8.68 -49.47 24.42
CA THR A 345 -9.88 -50.19 23.99
C THR A 345 -11.09 -49.88 24.89
N PRO A 346 -12.26 -49.50 24.35
CA PRO A 346 -13.45 -49.19 25.13
C PRO A 346 -13.93 -50.43 25.91
N HIS A 347 -14.31 -50.24 27.17
CA HIS A 347 -14.79 -51.32 28.02
C HIS A 347 -16.31 -51.50 27.83
N GLY A 348 -16.72 -52.10 26.71
CA GLY A 348 -18.14 -52.37 26.40
C GLY A 348 -18.36 -53.04 25.03
N PRO A 349 -19.56 -53.57 24.76
CA PRO A 349 -19.89 -54.21 23.49
C PRO A 349 -20.06 -53.23 22.31
N GLU A 350 -20.04 -51.91 22.57
CA GLU A 350 -20.37 -50.87 21.58
C GLU A 350 -19.15 -50.36 20.78
N GLY A 351 -17.92 -50.73 21.14
CA GLY A 351 -16.71 -50.36 20.38
C GLY A 351 -16.38 -48.86 20.44
N TYR A 352 -15.55 -48.36 19.52
CA TYR A 352 -15.30 -46.92 19.35
C TYR A 352 -16.45 -46.27 18.59
N GLU A 353 -16.89 -45.09 19.03
CA GLU A 353 -17.99 -44.35 18.40
C GLU A 353 -17.49 -43.35 17.33
N SER A 354 -16.21 -42.97 17.40
CA SER A 354 -15.62 -41.92 16.56
C SER A 354 -14.38 -42.36 15.79
N CYS A 355 -14.02 -41.55 14.78
CA CYS A 355 -12.73 -41.65 14.13
C CYS A 355 -11.83 -40.49 14.55
N TRP A 356 -10.52 -40.73 14.51
CA TRP A 356 -9.52 -39.68 14.58
C TRP A 356 -8.45 -39.93 13.52
N GLY A 357 -7.78 -38.87 13.09
CA GLY A 357 -6.63 -38.98 12.22
C GLY A 357 -5.48 -38.09 12.68
N LEU A 358 -4.33 -38.38 12.11
CA LEU A 358 -3.03 -37.85 12.45
C LEU A 358 -2.30 -37.40 11.17
N ASP A 359 -1.77 -36.20 11.19
CA ASP A 359 -1.22 -35.50 10.03
C ASP A 359 -0.02 -34.64 10.45
N ASN A 360 0.93 -34.36 9.54
CA ASN A 360 2.11 -33.52 9.74
C ASN A 360 2.90 -33.81 11.03
N VAL A 361 3.46 -35.01 11.14
CA VAL A 361 4.31 -35.43 12.27
C VAL A 361 5.72 -34.88 12.10
N LEU A 362 6.23 -34.21 13.13
CA LEU A 362 7.56 -33.64 13.14
C LEU A 362 8.21 -33.83 14.51
N LEU A 363 9.44 -34.34 14.50
CA LEU A 363 10.30 -34.39 15.66
C LEU A 363 11.49 -33.45 15.45
N VAL A 364 11.47 -32.30 16.11
CA VAL A 364 12.43 -31.21 15.87
C VAL A 364 13.81 -31.58 16.42
N ASN A 365 14.84 -31.38 15.60
CA ASN A 365 16.24 -31.55 16.01
C ASN A 365 16.83 -30.23 16.51
N SER A 366 17.25 -30.19 17.77
CA SER A 366 17.81 -28.98 18.39
C SER A 366 19.33 -28.82 18.27
N ALA A 367 20.04 -29.79 17.69
CA ALA A 367 21.51 -29.77 17.61
C ALA A 367 22.07 -28.64 16.72
N HIS A 368 21.30 -28.20 15.72
CA HIS A 368 21.77 -27.26 14.71
C HIS A 368 20.77 -26.11 14.51
N ARG A 369 20.93 -25.06 15.32
CA ARG A 369 20.28 -23.77 15.08
C ARG A 369 21.10 -22.97 14.08
N VAL A 370 20.44 -22.27 13.16
CA VAL A 370 21.13 -21.35 12.23
C VAL A 370 20.81 -19.90 12.57
N PRO A 371 21.73 -18.98 12.29
CA PRO A 371 21.47 -17.55 12.46
C PRO A 371 20.78 -16.89 11.26
N LEU A 372 20.56 -17.62 10.16
CA LEU A 372 20.07 -17.09 8.89
C LEU A 372 19.35 -18.16 8.07
N ILE A 373 18.20 -17.81 7.51
CA ILE A 373 17.53 -18.53 6.42
C ILE A 373 17.62 -17.70 5.14
N GLU A 374 18.03 -18.33 4.03
CA GLU A 374 18.02 -17.77 2.68
C GLU A 374 17.56 -18.88 1.73
N ASP A 375 16.43 -18.69 1.05
CA ASP A 375 15.84 -19.68 0.16
C ASP A 375 15.09 -18.99 -0.99
N ASN A 376 15.58 -19.20 -2.21
CA ASN A 376 14.95 -18.75 -3.46
C ASN A 376 14.22 -19.89 -4.17
N LEU A 377 14.08 -21.06 -3.52
CA LEU A 377 13.33 -22.22 -4.00
C LEU A 377 13.88 -22.88 -5.27
N ASP A 378 15.10 -22.51 -5.70
CA ASP A 378 15.77 -22.97 -6.92
C ASP A 378 17.18 -23.55 -6.65
N PRO A 379 17.29 -24.78 -6.10
CA PRO A 379 16.22 -25.67 -5.64
C PRO A 379 15.81 -25.37 -4.18
N LEU A 380 14.61 -25.81 -3.78
CA LEU A 380 14.16 -25.78 -2.38
C LEU A 380 15.19 -26.41 -1.43
N ASP A 381 15.52 -25.70 -0.36
CA ASP A 381 16.14 -26.28 0.82
C ASP A 381 15.06 -26.72 1.83
N THR A 382 14.72 -28.02 1.80
CA THR A 382 13.67 -28.60 2.67
C THR A 382 13.95 -28.38 4.15
N SER A 383 15.21 -28.09 4.53
CA SER A 383 15.59 -27.83 5.91
C SER A 383 15.16 -26.47 6.45
N ASN A 384 14.80 -25.52 5.60
CA ASN A 384 14.36 -24.20 6.05
C ASN A 384 12.87 -24.15 6.42
N TRP A 385 12.10 -25.16 6.02
CA TRP A 385 10.64 -25.16 6.10
C TRP A 385 10.14 -26.35 6.93
N LEU A 386 9.21 -26.09 7.85
CA LEU A 386 8.56 -27.15 8.62
C LEU A 386 7.45 -27.79 7.79
N PHE A 387 6.42 -26.99 7.50
CA PHE A 387 5.24 -27.40 6.73
C PHE A 387 4.68 -26.22 5.95
N PHE A 388 4.07 -26.50 4.81
CA PHE A 388 3.40 -25.52 3.97
C PHE A 388 2.08 -26.06 3.38
N PRO A 389 1.09 -26.39 4.23
CA PRO A 389 -0.16 -27.00 3.77
C PRO A 389 -0.88 -26.11 2.75
N GLY A 390 -1.28 -26.72 1.64
CA GLY A 390 -1.92 -26.04 0.51
C GLY A 390 -0.96 -25.45 -0.52
N ALA A 391 0.36 -25.56 -0.29
CA ALA A 391 1.37 -25.08 -1.23
C ALA A 391 1.97 -26.21 -2.08
N THR A 392 2.46 -25.84 -3.25
CA THR A 392 3.27 -26.69 -4.13
C THR A 392 4.46 -25.88 -4.63
N ILE A 393 5.60 -26.52 -4.83
CA ILE A 393 6.77 -25.84 -5.37
C ILE A 393 6.80 -26.04 -6.87
N LYS A 394 6.62 -24.95 -7.59
CA LYS A 394 6.68 -24.94 -9.04
C LYS A 394 6.83 -23.52 -9.55
N HIS A 395 7.24 -23.39 -10.80
CA HIS A 395 7.13 -22.14 -11.53
C HIS A 395 5.65 -21.77 -11.75
N ALA A 396 5.15 -20.80 -10.99
CA ALA A 396 3.75 -20.38 -10.99
C ALA A 396 3.61 -18.88 -10.65
N CYS A 397 2.47 -18.29 -11.00
CA CYS A 397 2.22 -16.85 -10.79
C CYS A 397 3.24 -15.94 -11.47
N GLN A 398 3.86 -16.39 -12.57
CA GLN A 398 4.93 -15.68 -13.27
C GLN A 398 6.17 -15.42 -12.37
N SER A 399 6.49 -16.36 -11.49
CA SER A 399 7.71 -16.33 -10.66
C SER A 399 8.99 -16.38 -11.51
N GLU A 400 10.09 -15.82 -10.98
CA GLU A 400 11.42 -16.02 -11.56
C GLU A 400 12.00 -17.37 -11.11
N GLY A 401 11.56 -18.47 -11.75
CA GLY A 401 11.90 -19.82 -11.29
C GLY A 401 10.81 -20.44 -10.42
N ASN A 402 11.16 -21.31 -9.48
CA ASN A 402 10.18 -21.93 -8.61
C ASN A 402 9.68 -20.97 -7.53
N ALA A 403 8.41 -21.10 -7.17
CA ALA A 403 7.82 -20.39 -6.04
C ALA A 403 7.00 -21.35 -5.18
N LEU A 404 6.80 -20.97 -3.92
CA LEU A 404 5.93 -21.70 -3.01
C LEU A 404 4.50 -21.20 -3.28
N TYR A 405 3.79 -21.95 -4.12
CA TYR A 405 2.53 -21.57 -4.73
C TYR A 405 1.33 -22.24 -4.07
N PHE A 406 0.40 -21.42 -3.59
CA PHE A 406 -0.88 -21.84 -3.03
C PHE A 406 -1.98 -21.72 -4.08
N HIS A 407 -2.61 -22.86 -4.37
CA HIS A 407 -3.52 -23.03 -5.50
C HIS A 407 -5.00 -22.75 -5.19
N GLY A 408 -5.38 -22.64 -3.91
CA GLY A 408 -6.75 -22.30 -3.51
C GLY A 408 -7.80 -23.37 -3.88
N GLY A 409 -7.48 -24.66 -3.77
CA GLY A 409 -8.44 -25.74 -4.07
C GLY A 409 -9.59 -25.87 -3.04
N GLU A 410 -10.72 -26.45 -3.46
CA GLU A 410 -11.79 -26.88 -2.55
C GLU A 410 -11.24 -27.93 -1.56
N GLY A 411 -11.45 -27.72 -0.25
CA GLY A 411 -11.03 -28.65 0.81
C GLY A 411 -9.81 -28.25 1.64
N VAL A 412 -9.12 -27.14 1.33
CA VAL A 412 -7.97 -26.68 2.11
C VAL A 412 -8.43 -26.03 3.43
N GLY A 413 -8.31 -26.75 4.55
CA GLY A 413 -8.74 -26.27 5.86
C GLY A 413 -7.90 -25.10 6.40
N ARG A 414 -6.58 -25.07 6.13
CA ARG A 414 -5.65 -24.00 6.53
C ARG A 414 -4.49 -23.88 5.53
N SER A 415 -4.33 -22.70 4.91
CA SER A 415 -3.21 -22.39 4.02
C SER A 415 -2.16 -21.52 4.75
N PHE A 416 -0.95 -22.07 4.93
CA PHE A 416 0.17 -21.33 5.49
C PHE A 416 1.52 -21.95 5.07
N ALA A 417 2.62 -21.23 5.27
CA ALA A 417 3.98 -21.76 5.22
C ALA A 417 4.73 -21.34 6.48
N SER A 418 5.36 -22.29 7.17
CA SER A 418 6.12 -22.06 8.40
C SER A 418 7.60 -22.40 8.22
N THR A 419 8.47 -21.51 8.70
CA THR A 419 9.91 -21.75 8.77
C THR A 419 10.25 -22.62 9.97
N ARG A 420 11.45 -23.22 9.96
CA ARG A 420 12.04 -23.78 11.18
C ARG A 420 12.49 -22.69 12.16
N ASP A 421 12.99 -23.12 13.32
CA ASP A 421 13.61 -22.25 14.31
C ASP A 421 14.89 -21.60 13.79
N ILE A 422 14.97 -20.29 14.00
CA ILE A 422 16.10 -19.43 13.66
C ILE A 422 16.62 -18.81 14.96
N ASP A 423 17.94 -18.85 15.13
CA ASP A 423 18.61 -18.14 16.21
C ASP A 423 18.84 -16.68 15.81
N LEU A 424 17.96 -15.81 16.29
CA LEU A 424 18.01 -14.37 16.06
C LEU A 424 18.44 -13.63 17.33
N HIS A 425 18.96 -14.35 18.32
CA HIS A 425 19.36 -13.77 19.59
C HIS A 425 20.48 -12.77 19.38
N ARG A 426 20.44 -11.70 20.19
CA ARG A 426 21.48 -10.70 20.25
C ARG A 426 21.54 -10.12 21.66
N GLU A 427 22.76 -9.87 22.14
CA GLU A 427 23.00 -9.02 23.29
C GLU A 427 22.58 -7.57 22.97
N GLU A 428 21.53 -7.09 23.62
CA GLU A 428 21.19 -5.68 23.62
C GLU A 428 21.97 -4.96 24.72
N GLY A 429 22.64 -3.86 24.37
CA GLY A 429 23.46 -3.11 25.32
C GLY A 429 22.69 -2.16 26.25
N ARG A 430 21.35 -2.04 26.10
CA ARG A 430 20.50 -1.16 26.92
C ARG A 430 19.05 -1.67 27.01
N SER A 431 18.67 -2.18 28.18
CA SER A 431 17.30 -2.18 28.69
C SER A 431 16.95 -0.75 29.15
N TYR A 432 15.68 -0.34 29.03
CA TYR A 432 15.22 0.95 29.56
C TYR A 432 14.59 0.81 30.95
N TRP A 433 14.06 -0.38 31.25
CA TRP A 433 13.52 -0.76 32.54
C TRP A 433 13.83 -2.25 32.75
N GLU A 434 14.37 -2.58 33.92
CA GLU A 434 14.72 -3.93 34.33
C GLU A 434 14.51 -4.10 35.85
N GLU A 435 14.24 -5.34 36.24
CA GLU A 435 14.16 -5.80 37.63
C GLU A 435 14.86 -7.17 37.72
N ASP A 436 15.89 -7.24 38.56
CA ASP A 436 16.75 -8.43 38.75
C ASP A 436 16.39 -9.24 40.01
N PHE A 437 15.51 -8.74 40.88
CA PHE A 437 15.09 -9.39 42.13
C PHE A 437 16.21 -9.68 43.14
N GLU A 438 17.40 -9.08 42.98
CA GLU A 438 18.48 -9.16 43.96
C GLU A 438 18.11 -8.49 45.29
N THR A 439 17.19 -7.52 45.22
CA THR A 439 16.58 -6.88 46.38
C THR A 439 15.05 -6.86 46.25
N PRO A 440 14.29 -6.87 47.36
CA PRO A 440 12.84 -6.80 47.29
C PRO A 440 12.36 -5.54 46.56
N PRO A 441 11.58 -5.66 45.48
CA PRO A 441 11.27 -4.53 44.62
C PRO A 441 10.15 -3.68 45.22
N LEU A 442 10.22 -2.37 44.96
CA LEU A 442 9.31 -1.37 45.55
C LEU A 442 7.97 -1.33 44.80
N ASN A 443 6.85 -1.38 45.54
CA ASN A 443 5.48 -1.25 45.01
C ASN A 443 5.00 -2.38 44.09
N TRP A 444 5.58 -3.58 44.20
CA TRP A 444 5.08 -4.77 43.54
C TRP A 444 4.00 -5.46 44.38
N ASP A 445 3.02 -6.08 43.71
CA ASP A 445 1.99 -6.92 44.34
C ASP A 445 2.46 -8.38 44.26
N ILE A 446 3.11 -8.87 45.33
CA ILE A 446 3.72 -10.20 45.37
C ILE A 446 3.01 -11.06 46.43
N GLU A 447 2.38 -12.14 45.96
CA GLU A 447 1.70 -13.15 46.78
C GLU A 447 2.34 -14.53 46.53
N GLY A 448 2.60 -15.27 47.61
CA GLY A 448 3.03 -16.66 47.51
C GLY A 448 4.51 -16.91 47.16
N ALA A 449 5.36 -15.86 47.13
CA ALA A 449 6.77 -15.96 46.75
C ALA A 449 7.79 -15.76 47.89
N MET A 450 9.04 -16.16 47.64
CA MET A 450 10.26 -15.87 48.41
C MET A 450 11.43 -15.57 47.46
N TYR A 451 12.39 -14.75 47.92
CA TYR A 451 13.61 -14.48 47.17
C TYR A 451 14.65 -15.56 47.46
N GLY A 452 15.26 -16.12 46.41
CA GLY A 452 16.34 -17.10 46.58
C GLY A 452 16.65 -17.90 45.32
N THR A 453 17.50 -18.91 45.49
CA THR A 453 18.07 -19.72 44.40
C THR A 453 17.60 -21.18 44.43
N LYS A 454 16.44 -21.44 45.05
CA LYS A 454 15.94 -22.81 45.26
C LYS A 454 15.71 -23.57 43.96
N CYS A 455 15.27 -22.90 42.89
CA CYS A 455 15.12 -23.50 41.57
C CYS A 455 16.41 -23.48 40.74
N GLY A 456 17.57 -23.25 41.38
CA GLY A 456 18.85 -22.95 40.73
C GLY A 456 19.02 -21.45 40.44
N GLU A 457 20.16 -21.11 39.82
CA GLU A 457 20.35 -19.81 39.18
C GLU A 457 19.56 -19.80 37.86
N ILE A 458 18.69 -18.79 37.70
CA ILE A 458 17.78 -18.70 36.55
C ILE A 458 18.40 -17.83 35.45
N GLU A 459 18.72 -16.57 35.77
CA GLU A 459 19.57 -15.70 34.94
C GLU A 459 20.89 -15.43 35.67
N SER A 460 20.82 -14.76 36.82
CA SER A 460 21.95 -14.55 37.71
C SER A 460 21.47 -14.26 39.14
N GLY A 461 22.23 -14.69 40.15
CA GLY A 461 21.93 -14.39 41.54
C GLY A 461 20.58 -14.91 42.04
N ALA A 462 19.80 -14.07 42.72
CA ALA A 462 18.56 -14.44 43.42
C ALA A 462 17.30 -14.17 42.60
N ALA A 463 16.41 -15.15 42.52
CA ALA A 463 15.16 -15.03 41.77
C ALA A 463 13.92 -14.97 42.69
N LEU A 464 12.77 -14.63 42.11
CA LEU A 464 11.47 -14.66 42.78
C LEU A 464 10.83 -16.06 42.64
N VAL A 465 10.83 -16.85 43.73
CA VAL A 465 10.41 -18.26 43.77
C VAL A 465 9.04 -18.43 44.43
N PHE A 466 8.07 -18.99 43.70
CA PHE A 466 6.69 -19.19 44.15
C PHE A 466 6.46 -20.58 44.75
N GLU A 467 6.76 -20.71 46.04
CA GLU A 467 6.68 -21.99 46.75
C GLU A 467 5.67 -22.02 47.92
N LYS A 468 5.15 -20.88 48.36
CA LYS A 468 4.23 -20.82 49.51
C LYS A 468 2.85 -21.40 49.17
N GLU A 469 2.08 -21.66 50.23
CA GLU A 469 0.66 -22.00 50.13
C GLU A 469 -0.20 -20.74 49.87
N GLY A 470 -1.37 -20.91 49.26
CA GLY A 470 -2.29 -19.82 48.93
C GLY A 470 -2.11 -19.30 47.51
N ARG A 471 -2.58 -18.08 47.23
CA ARG A 471 -2.48 -17.51 45.89
C ARG A 471 -1.02 -17.19 45.54
N ARG A 472 -0.59 -17.62 44.35
CA ARG A 472 0.74 -17.36 43.79
C ARG A 472 0.61 -16.40 42.62
N ARG A 473 0.99 -15.14 42.87
CA ARG A 473 0.81 -14.05 41.92
C ARG A 473 1.90 -13.01 42.10
N VAL A 474 2.37 -12.46 41.00
CA VAL A 474 3.19 -11.25 40.99
C VAL A 474 2.65 -10.28 39.99
N CYS A 475 2.56 -9.01 40.37
CA CYS A 475 2.34 -7.93 39.43
C CYS A 475 3.35 -6.82 39.61
N THR A 476 3.77 -6.25 38.48
CA THR A 476 4.57 -5.04 38.42
C THR A 476 3.81 -3.87 39.03
N PRO A 477 4.47 -2.75 39.40
CA PRO A 477 3.76 -1.48 39.54
C PRO A 477 3.10 -1.09 38.20
N TYR A 478 2.26 -0.07 38.23
CA TYR A 478 1.83 0.56 36.98
C TYR A 478 3.00 1.30 36.36
N LEU A 479 3.30 0.96 35.11
CA LEU A 479 4.42 1.46 34.31
C LEU A 479 3.89 2.24 33.11
N ASP A 480 4.65 3.23 32.67
CA ASP A 480 4.42 3.87 31.37
C ASP A 480 5.01 3.00 30.26
N THR A 481 4.14 2.41 29.46
CA THR A 481 4.51 1.49 28.37
C THR A 481 4.36 2.09 26.98
N THR A 482 4.18 3.41 26.87
CA THR A 482 4.04 4.12 25.58
C THR A 482 5.27 4.04 24.67
N SER A 483 6.45 3.70 25.21
CA SER A 483 7.70 3.54 24.45
C SER A 483 8.15 2.09 24.28
N TYR A 484 7.40 1.12 24.84
CA TYR A 484 7.79 -0.29 24.88
C TYR A 484 6.93 -1.15 23.95
N GLY A 485 7.54 -2.18 23.40
CA GLY A 485 6.89 -3.14 22.50
C GLY A 485 7.14 -4.60 22.85
N ASN A 486 7.99 -4.89 23.84
CA ASN A 486 8.32 -6.24 24.24
C ASN A 486 8.51 -6.34 25.75
N LEU A 487 7.84 -7.32 26.36
CA LEU A 487 8.09 -7.77 27.73
C LEU A 487 8.89 -9.07 27.66
N ARG A 488 10.01 -9.11 28.38
CA ARG A 488 10.92 -10.25 28.40
C ARG A 488 11.33 -10.58 29.83
N PHE A 489 11.43 -11.86 30.15
CA PHE A 489 11.89 -12.34 31.46
C PHE A 489 12.36 -13.79 31.36
N HIS A 490 13.13 -14.25 32.34
CA HIS A 490 13.47 -15.66 32.47
C HIS A 490 12.46 -16.36 33.36
N PHE A 491 12.07 -17.57 32.96
CA PHE A 491 11.05 -18.34 33.66
C PHE A 491 11.44 -19.82 33.73
N THR A 492 11.12 -20.45 34.87
CA THR A 492 11.22 -21.89 35.03
C THR A 492 10.07 -22.42 35.90
N MET A 493 9.63 -23.65 35.63
CA MET A 493 8.74 -24.42 36.48
C MET A 493 9.31 -25.82 36.68
N GLY A 494 9.58 -26.19 37.93
CA GLY A 494 10.24 -27.46 38.26
C GLY A 494 11.72 -27.54 37.88
N GLY A 495 12.40 -26.40 37.73
CA GLY A 495 13.85 -26.34 37.48
C GLY A 495 14.68 -26.54 38.75
N GLY A 496 15.88 -27.11 38.61
CA GLY A 496 16.77 -27.36 39.74
C GLY A 496 16.15 -28.33 40.76
N ASP A 497 16.08 -27.89 42.03
CA ASP A 497 15.46 -28.65 43.14
C ASP A 497 13.95 -28.36 43.31
N CYS A 498 13.34 -27.60 42.40
CA CYS A 498 11.92 -27.26 42.47
C CYS A 498 11.00 -28.37 41.96
N ASP A 499 9.87 -28.56 42.63
CA ASP A 499 8.86 -29.55 42.26
C ASP A 499 8.15 -29.15 40.94
N PRO A 500 8.16 -30.00 39.89
CA PRO A 500 7.54 -29.68 38.61
C PRO A 500 6.02 -29.71 38.67
N GLY A 501 5.36 -29.00 37.75
CA GLY A 501 3.92 -29.18 37.54
C GLY A 501 3.60 -30.55 36.95
N GLU A 502 2.35 -30.98 37.13
CA GLU A 502 1.87 -32.30 36.70
C GLU A 502 0.74 -32.20 35.67
N SER A 503 0.05 -31.06 35.60
CA SER A 503 -1.06 -30.85 34.67
C SER A 503 -1.19 -29.39 34.22
N HIS A 504 -2.00 -29.17 33.18
CA HIS A 504 -2.34 -27.83 32.69
C HIS A 504 -3.10 -26.95 33.70
N GLU A 505 -3.56 -27.52 34.82
CA GLU A 505 -4.09 -26.70 35.92
C GLU A 505 -2.98 -25.94 36.65
N ASN A 506 -1.72 -26.36 36.51
CA ASN A 506 -0.58 -25.71 37.12
C ASN A 506 0.02 -24.58 36.27
N ASP A 507 -0.51 -24.36 35.06
CA ASP A 507 -0.01 -23.34 34.13
C ASP A 507 -0.06 -21.93 34.73
N VAL A 508 0.92 -21.11 34.35
CA VAL A 508 1.04 -19.72 34.77
C VAL A 508 0.54 -18.83 33.65
N VAL A 509 -0.43 -17.97 33.95
CA VAL A 509 -1.02 -17.04 32.96
C VAL A 509 -0.35 -15.69 33.08
N LEU A 510 0.19 -15.18 31.96
CA LEU A 510 0.71 -13.83 31.83
C LEU A 510 -0.38 -12.92 31.24
N PHE A 511 -0.68 -11.82 31.92
CA PHE A 511 -1.66 -10.85 31.43
C PHE A 511 -1.30 -9.42 31.79
N GLY A 512 -1.76 -8.48 30.97
CA GLY A 512 -1.64 -7.04 31.19
C GLY A 512 -2.97 -6.41 31.61
N ARG A 513 -2.88 -5.29 32.33
CA ARG A 513 -4.03 -4.46 32.73
C ARG A 513 -3.69 -2.97 32.58
N SER A 514 -4.48 -2.25 31.80
CA SER A 514 -4.42 -0.79 31.69
C SER A 514 -5.42 -0.12 32.63
N GLU A 515 -5.09 1.04 33.19
CA GLU A 515 -6.01 1.84 34.00
C GLU A 515 -7.28 2.23 33.20
N GLY A 516 -8.45 2.15 33.83
CA GLY A 516 -9.75 2.43 33.20
C GLY A 516 -10.44 1.24 32.53
N ARG A 517 -9.73 0.15 32.22
CA ARG A 517 -10.33 -1.11 31.73
C ARG A 517 -10.39 -2.14 32.86
N ARG A 518 -11.57 -2.76 33.08
CA ARG A 518 -11.73 -3.87 34.03
C ARG A 518 -11.24 -5.20 33.48
N GLU A 519 -11.12 -5.32 32.18
CA GLU A 519 -10.77 -6.55 31.48
C GLU A 519 -9.25 -6.77 31.46
N ARG A 520 -8.83 -8.02 31.72
CA ARG A 520 -7.43 -8.44 31.63
C ARG A 520 -7.12 -8.88 30.21
N VAL A 521 -6.00 -8.41 29.65
CA VAL A 521 -5.53 -8.83 28.32
C VAL A 521 -4.53 -9.95 28.51
N VAL A 522 -4.88 -11.18 28.14
CA VAL A 522 -3.98 -12.33 28.24
C VAL A 522 -2.90 -12.22 27.16
N LEU A 523 -1.65 -12.21 27.58
CA LEU A 523 -0.48 -12.10 26.71
C LEU A 523 0.03 -13.48 26.30
N ASP A 524 0.19 -14.38 27.27
CA ASP A 524 0.59 -15.77 27.03
C ASP A 524 0.13 -16.69 28.17
N THR A 525 0.13 -18.00 27.94
CA THR A 525 -0.02 -19.02 28.98
C THR A 525 1.21 -19.90 28.97
N LEU A 526 1.92 -19.96 30.10
CA LEU A 526 3.18 -20.68 30.27
C LEU A 526 2.87 -22.09 30.81
N PRO A 527 2.90 -23.14 29.98
CA PRO A 527 2.57 -24.47 30.41
C PRO A 527 3.69 -25.12 31.23
N TYR A 528 3.27 -25.94 32.18
CA TYR A 528 4.17 -26.60 33.13
C TYR A 528 5.28 -27.45 32.48
N SER A 529 5.00 -28.05 31.31
CA SER A 529 5.90 -28.99 30.65
C SER A 529 7.04 -28.33 29.87
N SER A 530 6.91 -27.06 29.49
CA SER A 530 7.80 -26.40 28.53
C SER A 530 8.97 -25.65 29.15
N TYR A 531 8.95 -25.41 30.46
CA TYR A 531 9.93 -24.55 31.17
C TYR A 531 10.66 -25.29 32.30
N ARG A 532 10.91 -26.60 32.12
CA ARG A 532 11.65 -27.41 33.11
C ARG A 532 13.10 -26.95 33.32
N SER A 533 13.67 -26.25 32.35
CA SER A 533 14.91 -25.50 32.49
C SER A 533 14.61 -24.01 32.37
N PRO A 534 15.40 -23.13 33.03
CA PRO A 534 15.35 -21.69 32.81
C PRO A 534 15.36 -21.36 31.32
N SER A 535 14.35 -20.63 30.85
CA SER A 535 14.23 -20.18 29.46
C SER A 535 13.73 -18.75 29.39
N VAL A 536 14.15 -18.02 28.35
CA VAL A 536 13.64 -16.67 28.07
C VAL A 536 12.22 -16.75 27.53
N VAL A 537 11.31 -16.01 28.17
CA VAL A 537 9.97 -15.71 27.66
C VAL A 537 10.02 -14.32 27.04
N SER A 538 9.63 -14.18 25.78
CA SER A 538 9.59 -12.91 25.05
C SER A 538 8.25 -12.75 24.37
N VAL A 539 7.49 -11.73 24.78
CA VAL A 539 6.13 -11.48 24.30
C VAL A 539 6.01 -10.08 23.70
N ALA A 540 5.38 -9.97 22.54
CA ALA A 540 5.06 -8.69 21.93
C ALA A 540 3.92 -8.00 22.69
N LEU A 541 4.07 -6.71 22.96
CA LEU A 541 3.05 -5.92 23.63
C LEU A 541 2.00 -5.42 22.60
N PRO A 542 0.72 -5.81 22.73
CA PRO A 542 -0.33 -5.29 21.88
C PRO A 542 -0.53 -3.78 22.12
N SER A 543 -1.04 -3.07 21.13
CA SER A 543 -1.26 -1.61 21.19
C SER A 543 -2.18 -1.19 22.35
N GLU A 544 -3.09 -2.05 22.79
CA GLU A 544 -3.98 -1.77 23.94
C GLU A 544 -3.26 -1.73 25.29
N LEU A 545 -2.05 -2.29 25.37
CA LEU A 545 -1.19 -2.30 26.56
C LEU A 545 0.00 -1.35 26.45
N GLN A 546 0.07 -0.53 25.39
CA GLN A 546 1.07 0.53 25.22
C GLN A 546 0.48 1.85 25.71
N THR A 547 0.25 1.96 27.01
CA THR A 547 -0.42 3.10 27.64
C THR A 547 0.42 3.67 28.79
N PRO A 548 0.16 4.92 29.23
CA PRO A 548 0.92 5.52 30.33
C PRO A 548 0.79 4.80 31.68
N VAL A 549 -0.20 3.92 31.83
CA VAL A 549 -0.53 3.27 33.11
C VAL A 549 -0.91 1.80 32.85
N THR A 550 0.11 0.96 32.66
CA THR A 550 -0.04 -0.49 32.43
C THR A 550 0.65 -1.32 33.51
N GLN A 551 -0.01 -2.36 33.99
CA GLN A 551 0.52 -3.34 34.93
C GLN A 551 0.57 -4.73 34.28
N PHE A 552 1.67 -5.45 34.47
CA PHE A 552 1.81 -6.85 34.04
C PHE A 552 1.73 -7.78 35.24
N CYS A 553 1.06 -8.92 35.07
CA CYS A 553 0.86 -9.91 36.12
C CYS A 553 1.13 -11.33 35.63
N LEU A 554 1.76 -12.14 36.48
CA LEU A 554 1.83 -13.58 36.37
C LEU A 554 1.02 -14.21 37.50
N GLU A 555 0.16 -15.17 37.16
CA GLU A 555 -0.70 -15.85 38.13
C GLU A 555 -0.79 -17.35 37.83
N GLN A 556 -0.54 -18.18 38.84
CA GLN A 556 -0.69 -19.62 38.74
C GLN A 556 -2.15 -20.02 39.00
N ARG A 557 -2.75 -20.87 38.15
CA ARG A 557 -4.15 -21.28 38.29
C ARG A 557 -4.41 -22.15 39.52
N SER A 558 -3.63 -23.22 39.70
CA SER A 558 -3.70 -24.10 40.87
C SER A 558 -2.35 -24.74 41.18
N HIS A 559 -2.13 -25.16 42.43
CA HIS A 559 -0.94 -25.88 42.85
C HIS A 559 -1.27 -26.86 43.99
N GLY A 560 -0.41 -27.87 44.19
CA GLY A 560 -0.61 -28.93 45.17
C GLY A 560 -0.28 -28.58 46.63
N GLY A 561 -0.31 -27.30 47.01
CA GLY A 561 0.10 -26.81 48.34
C GLY A 561 1.54 -26.26 48.39
N ALA A 562 2.07 -26.07 49.60
CA ALA A 562 3.43 -25.54 49.79
C ALA A 562 4.49 -26.48 49.20
N ASN A 563 5.54 -25.92 48.59
CA ASN A 563 6.63 -26.65 47.91
C ASN A 563 6.21 -27.58 46.77
N ARG A 564 4.97 -27.48 46.27
CA ARG A 564 4.47 -28.25 45.13
C ARG A 564 4.23 -27.36 43.91
N HIS A 565 4.51 -27.88 42.73
CA HIS A 565 4.35 -27.23 41.42
C HIS A 565 4.95 -25.81 41.42
N VAL A 566 6.22 -25.74 41.80
CA VAL A 566 6.96 -24.49 42.08
C VAL A 566 7.48 -23.91 40.78
N TRP A 567 7.35 -22.59 40.63
CA TRP A 567 7.89 -21.82 39.52
C TRP A 567 8.64 -20.60 40.03
N ALA A 568 9.51 -20.07 39.19
CA ALA A 568 10.30 -18.90 39.50
C ALA A 568 10.48 -18.01 38.28
N VAL A 569 10.61 -16.71 38.54
CA VAL A 569 10.82 -15.67 37.53
C VAL A 569 12.04 -14.84 37.91
N ASP A 570 12.79 -14.43 36.90
CA ASP A 570 14.02 -13.67 37.05
C ASP A 570 14.21 -12.69 35.88
N PHE A 571 15.00 -11.64 36.10
CA PHE A 571 15.42 -10.63 35.13
C PHE A 571 14.30 -10.13 34.19
N MET A 572 13.30 -9.44 34.76
CA MET A 572 12.19 -8.89 34.00
C MET A 572 12.56 -7.55 33.36
N GLN A 573 12.36 -7.41 32.05
CA GLN A 573 12.77 -6.23 31.29
C GLN A 573 11.70 -5.78 30.26
N LEU A 574 11.69 -4.48 29.98
CA LEU A 574 10.88 -3.87 28.93
C LEU A 574 11.77 -3.28 27.84
N LEU A 575 11.50 -3.69 26.61
CA LEU A 575 12.27 -3.32 25.43
C LEU A 575 11.39 -2.53 24.43
N PRO A 576 11.98 -1.61 23.65
CA PRO A 576 11.26 -0.89 22.59
C PRO A 576 10.78 -1.85 21.51
N VAL A 577 9.80 -1.42 20.69
CA VAL A 577 9.26 -2.25 19.58
C VAL A 577 10.37 -2.68 18.62
N LEU A 578 11.22 -1.75 18.21
CA LEU A 578 12.36 -1.98 17.33
C LEU A 578 13.67 -1.72 18.10
N PRO A 579 14.74 -2.50 17.82
CA PRO A 579 16.05 -2.25 18.41
C PRO A 579 16.61 -0.89 17.95
N GLY A 580 17.39 -0.24 18.81
CA GLY A 580 18.00 1.07 18.50
C GLY A 580 18.90 1.07 17.27
N THR A 581 19.47 -0.09 16.93
CA THR A 581 20.12 -0.35 15.63
C THR A 581 19.41 -1.52 14.98
N HIS A 582 18.87 -1.35 13.78
CA HIS A 582 18.26 -2.46 13.06
C HIS A 582 19.32 -3.48 12.64
N THR A 583 19.32 -4.66 13.26
CA THR A 583 20.32 -5.71 13.01
C THR A 583 19.83 -6.89 12.24
N HIS A 584 18.52 -7.12 12.19
CA HIS A 584 17.93 -8.24 11.47
C HIS A 584 16.78 -7.76 10.60
N VAL A 585 16.56 -8.48 9.50
CA VAL A 585 15.52 -8.18 8.52
C VAL A 585 14.85 -9.49 8.07
N ALA A 586 13.54 -9.45 7.89
CA ALA A 586 12.82 -10.41 7.06
C ALA A 586 12.53 -9.77 5.70
N GLN A 587 12.98 -10.39 4.63
CA GLN A 587 12.73 -9.99 3.25
C GLN A 587 12.17 -11.18 2.46
N PHE A 588 11.15 -10.93 1.65
CA PHE A 588 10.55 -11.93 0.78
C PHE A 588 9.80 -11.24 -0.35
N SER A 589 9.58 -11.97 -1.44
CA SER A 589 8.70 -11.58 -2.53
C SER A 589 7.34 -12.26 -2.34
N ILE A 590 6.24 -11.53 -2.54
CA ILE A 590 4.88 -12.05 -2.45
C ILE A 590 4.05 -11.64 -3.66
N ASN A 591 3.19 -12.53 -4.13
CA ASN A 591 2.18 -12.26 -5.16
C ASN A 591 0.81 -12.75 -4.68
N LEU A 592 -0.18 -11.87 -4.68
CA LEU A 592 -1.55 -12.16 -4.23
C LEU A 592 -2.48 -12.17 -5.46
N GLY A 593 -3.22 -13.27 -5.64
CA GLY A 593 -4.15 -13.45 -6.75
C GLY A 593 -3.50 -13.83 -8.09
N CYS A 594 -2.16 -13.82 -8.19
CA CYS A 594 -1.40 -14.35 -9.33
C CYS A 594 -1.81 -13.77 -10.69
N GLY A 595 -2.06 -12.45 -10.71
CA GLY A 595 -2.52 -11.72 -11.90
C GLY A 595 -4.05 -11.62 -12.01
N SER A 596 -4.81 -12.29 -11.15
CA SER A 596 -6.25 -12.13 -11.00
C SER A 596 -6.59 -11.33 -9.74
N TYR A 597 -7.53 -10.39 -9.84
CA TYR A 597 -8.01 -9.67 -8.67
C TYR A 597 -8.97 -10.55 -7.87
N GLN A 598 -8.57 -10.91 -6.65
CA GLN A 598 -9.35 -11.75 -5.75
C GLN A 598 -9.69 -10.94 -4.49
N PRO A 599 -10.88 -10.30 -4.40
CA PRO A 599 -11.24 -9.52 -3.24
C PRO A 599 -11.30 -10.42 -2.00
N ALA A 600 -10.83 -9.92 -0.85
CA ALA A 600 -10.68 -10.66 0.42
C ALA A 600 -9.50 -11.67 0.50
N ASN A 601 -8.64 -11.76 -0.51
CA ASN A 601 -7.38 -12.49 -0.36
C ASN A 601 -6.38 -11.68 0.48
N SER A 602 -6.07 -12.17 1.67
CA SER A 602 -5.13 -11.54 2.60
C SER A 602 -4.21 -12.58 3.23
N VAL A 603 -2.96 -12.21 3.45
CA VAL A 603 -1.92 -13.03 4.08
C VAL A 603 -1.29 -12.26 5.23
N SER A 604 -1.33 -12.81 6.45
CA SER A 604 -0.60 -12.30 7.60
C SER A 604 0.80 -12.91 7.68
N LEU A 605 1.79 -12.11 8.06
CA LEU A 605 3.09 -12.59 8.51
C LEU A 605 3.16 -12.52 10.03
N GLU A 606 3.37 -13.69 10.63
CA GLU A 606 3.38 -13.93 12.07
C GLU A 606 4.71 -14.53 12.50
N PHE A 607 5.05 -14.39 13.78
CA PHE A 607 6.20 -15.04 14.40
C PHE A 607 5.82 -15.75 15.70
N SER A 608 6.63 -16.71 16.10
CA SER A 608 6.53 -17.45 17.34
C SER A 608 7.91 -17.62 17.98
N THR A 609 8.02 -17.35 19.26
CA THR A 609 9.26 -17.53 20.06
C THR A 609 9.19 -18.77 20.95
N ASN A 610 8.10 -19.53 20.85
CA ASN A 610 7.76 -20.61 21.76
C ASN A 610 7.38 -21.90 21.00
N LEU A 611 8.05 -22.13 19.87
CA LEU A 611 7.93 -23.32 19.01
C LEU A 611 6.54 -23.48 18.38
N GLY A 612 5.89 -22.37 18.03
CA GLY A 612 4.61 -22.38 17.34
C GLY A 612 3.38 -22.54 18.24
N ARG A 613 3.53 -22.51 19.58
CA ARG A 613 2.41 -22.61 20.54
C ARG A 613 1.49 -21.40 20.47
N SER A 614 2.08 -20.20 20.45
CA SER A 614 1.36 -18.96 20.18
C SER A 614 2.05 -18.18 19.07
N TRP A 615 1.25 -17.40 18.34
CA TRP A 615 1.68 -16.63 17.18
C TRP A 615 1.25 -15.19 17.37
N SER A 616 2.14 -14.26 17.07
CA SER A 616 1.87 -12.82 17.05
C SER A 616 2.16 -12.26 15.67
N LEU A 617 1.44 -11.21 15.25
CA LEU A 617 1.83 -10.44 14.06
C LEU A 617 3.24 -9.88 14.25
N LEU A 618 4.03 -9.89 13.18
CA LEU A 618 5.40 -9.38 13.24
C LEU A 618 5.44 -7.88 13.51
N HIS A 619 4.56 -7.09 12.88
CA HIS A 619 4.25 -5.73 13.33
C HIS A 619 2.74 -5.53 13.39
N THR A 620 2.33 -4.76 14.40
CA THR A 620 0.96 -4.27 14.56
C THR A 620 0.99 -2.76 14.41
N GLU A 621 0.04 -2.22 13.64
CA GLU A 621 -0.06 -0.78 13.45
C GLU A 621 -0.35 -0.04 14.76
N CYS A 622 0.31 1.11 14.91
CA CYS A 622 0.11 2.04 15.99
C CYS A 622 0.09 3.45 15.38
N LEU A 623 -1.13 3.96 15.17
CA LEU A 623 -1.37 5.21 14.47
C LEU A 623 -1.81 6.32 15.45
N PRO A 624 -1.57 7.61 15.12
CA PRO A 624 -2.01 8.73 15.94
C PRO A 624 -3.52 8.68 16.24
N GLU A 625 -3.92 9.17 17.41
CA GLU A 625 -5.29 9.16 17.95
C GLU A 625 -5.85 7.78 18.37
N LEU A 626 -5.37 6.70 17.75
CA LEU A 626 -5.84 5.33 18.04
C LEU A 626 -4.93 4.56 18.99
N CYS A 627 -3.64 4.87 18.97
CA CYS A 627 -2.61 4.22 19.77
C CYS A 627 -1.71 5.27 20.42
N ALA A 628 -1.32 5.04 21.67
CA ALA A 628 -0.39 5.90 22.42
C ALA A 628 1.08 5.43 22.33
N GLY A 629 1.32 4.28 21.70
CA GLY A 629 2.63 3.69 21.50
C GLY A 629 3.49 4.37 20.43
N PRO A 630 4.65 3.79 20.10
CA PRO A 630 5.52 4.31 19.04
C PRO A 630 4.84 4.20 17.68
N HIS A 631 4.89 5.28 16.89
CA HIS A 631 4.26 5.33 15.57
C HIS A 631 4.78 4.20 14.67
N LEU A 632 3.89 3.29 14.27
CA LEU A 632 4.18 2.15 13.40
C LEU A 632 3.11 2.09 12.31
N PRO A 633 3.44 2.43 11.05
CA PRO A 633 2.43 2.76 10.05
C PRO A 633 1.73 1.55 9.44
N HIS A 634 2.32 0.35 9.46
CA HIS A 634 1.78 -0.80 8.75
C HIS A 634 1.81 -2.04 9.63
N SER A 635 0.66 -2.72 9.72
CA SER A 635 0.61 -4.11 10.17
C SER A 635 1.19 -5.04 9.12
N THR A 636 1.77 -6.18 9.51
CA THR A 636 2.29 -7.19 8.57
C THR A 636 1.19 -8.06 7.97
N ILE A 637 0.21 -7.41 7.33
CA ILE A 637 -0.93 -8.01 6.66
C ILE A 637 -0.95 -7.50 5.21
N TYR A 638 -0.93 -8.41 4.25
CA TYR A 638 -0.85 -8.12 2.82
C TYR A 638 -2.14 -8.56 2.14
N SER A 639 -2.84 -7.62 1.49
CA SER A 639 -4.09 -7.90 0.76
C SER A 639 -3.97 -7.64 -0.74
N SER A 640 -4.73 -8.39 -1.53
CA SER A 640 -4.83 -8.25 -2.99
C SER A 640 -5.36 -6.88 -3.44
N ASP A 641 -6.09 -6.18 -2.58
CA ASP A 641 -6.53 -4.79 -2.83
C ASP A 641 -5.35 -3.81 -2.88
N ASN A 642 -4.27 -4.13 -2.16
CA ASN A 642 -3.13 -3.24 -1.96
C ASN A 642 -1.93 -3.62 -2.83
N TYR A 643 -1.78 -4.89 -3.16
CA TYR A 643 -0.63 -5.44 -3.87
C TYR A 643 -1.08 -6.12 -5.17
N SER A 644 -0.38 -5.82 -6.26
CA SER A 644 -0.64 -6.41 -7.58
C SER A 644 0.67 -6.93 -8.16
N GLY A 645 0.68 -8.19 -8.59
CA GLY A 645 1.90 -8.85 -9.07
C GLY A 645 2.92 -9.13 -7.96
N TRP A 646 4.15 -9.46 -8.35
CA TRP A 646 5.25 -9.71 -7.42
C TRP A 646 5.72 -8.41 -6.76
N THR A 647 5.67 -8.38 -5.43
CA THR A 647 6.17 -7.25 -4.63
C THR A 647 7.19 -7.74 -3.61
N ARG A 648 8.36 -7.09 -3.56
CA ARG A 648 9.36 -7.34 -2.52
C ARG A 648 8.98 -6.58 -1.24
N ILE A 649 8.90 -7.32 -0.15
CA ILE A 649 8.65 -6.80 1.19
C ILE A 649 9.95 -6.93 1.99
N SER A 650 10.29 -5.91 2.78
CA SER A 650 11.45 -5.92 3.67
C SER A 650 11.08 -5.27 4.99
N ILE A 651 11.34 -5.97 6.10
CA ILE A 651 10.79 -5.64 7.40
C ILE A 651 11.91 -5.76 8.45
N PRO A 652 12.25 -4.68 9.17
CA PRO A 652 13.14 -4.79 10.31
C PRO A 652 12.46 -5.61 11.41
N LEU A 653 13.17 -6.58 11.98
CA LEU A 653 12.59 -7.45 13.01
C LEU A 653 12.42 -6.70 14.35
N PRO A 654 11.27 -6.87 15.05
CA PRO A 654 11.05 -6.30 16.37
C PRO A 654 11.83 -7.04 17.46
N ASN A 655 12.07 -6.37 18.58
CA ASN A 655 12.77 -6.98 19.72
C ASN A 655 12.08 -8.24 20.25
N ALA A 656 10.75 -8.31 20.17
CA ALA A 656 10.01 -9.49 20.58
C ALA A 656 10.42 -10.76 19.80
N ALA A 657 10.82 -10.63 18.53
CA ALA A 657 11.22 -11.73 17.64
C ALA A 657 12.74 -12.02 17.67
N LEU A 658 13.54 -11.28 18.45
CA LEU A 658 14.98 -11.51 18.56
C LEU A 658 15.27 -12.46 19.72
N THR A 659 14.98 -13.74 19.51
CA THR A 659 15.24 -14.84 20.47
C THR A 659 16.00 -15.99 19.79
N GLU A 660 16.46 -16.95 20.58
CA GLU A 660 17.22 -18.10 20.07
C GLU A 660 16.37 -19.13 19.29
N THR A 661 15.04 -19.07 19.44
CA THR A 661 14.10 -20.05 18.88
C THR A 661 12.90 -19.32 18.26
N THR A 662 13.15 -18.55 17.20
CA THR A 662 12.11 -17.80 16.50
C THR A 662 11.70 -18.49 15.20
N GLN A 663 10.41 -18.70 15.00
CA GLN A 663 9.79 -19.21 13.78
C GLN A 663 8.93 -18.13 13.12
N PHE A 664 8.82 -18.17 11.80
CA PHE A 664 7.96 -17.28 11.02
C PHE A 664 6.92 -18.07 10.24
N ARG A 665 5.73 -17.50 10.09
CA ARG A 665 4.65 -18.10 9.30
C ARG A 665 3.93 -17.06 8.46
N TRP A 666 3.75 -17.38 7.18
CA TRP A 666 2.79 -16.69 6.31
C TRP A 666 1.49 -17.46 6.34
N LYS A 667 0.40 -16.82 6.77
CA LYS A 667 -0.90 -17.47 6.95
C LYS A 667 -1.96 -16.72 6.18
N GLN A 668 -2.75 -17.44 5.39
CA GLN A 668 -3.87 -16.85 4.69
C GLN A 668 -5.01 -16.53 5.66
N THR A 669 -5.42 -15.26 5.69
CA THR A 669 -6.50 -14.72 6.51
C THR A 669 -7.71 -14.42 5.61
N GLY A 670 -8.51 -15.43 5.29
CA GLY A 670 -9.73 -15.24 4.50
C GLY A 670 -10.53 -16.53 4.35
N THR A 671 -11.74 -16.57 4.92
CA THR A 671 -12.74 -17.63 4.72
C THR A 671 -13.89 -17.06 3.87
N GLY A 672 -13.69 -16.99 2.55
CA GLY A 672 -14.67 -16.44 1.61
C GLY A 672 -15.06 -17.45 0.55
N THR A 673 -16.26 -18.02 0.69
CA THR A 673 -17.11 -18.59 -0.38
C THR A 673 -16.42 -19.35 -1.53
N GLY A 674 -16.17 -20.64 -1.36
CA GLY A 674 -16.15 -21.66 -2.44
C GLY A 674 -15.05 -21.58 -3.52
N THR A 675 -14.39 -20.45 -3.71
CA THR A 675 -13.27 -20.28 -4.66
C THR A 675 -12.03 -19.93 -3.85
N GLY A 676 -11.09 -20.87 -3.67
CA GLY A 676 -9.93 -20.59 -2.83
C GLY A 676 -9.01 -19.56 -3.45
N ASN A 677 -8.41 -18.71 -2.60
CA ASN A 677 -7.56 -17.63 -3.09
C ASN A 677 -6.13 -18.11 -3.33
N MET A 678 -5.56 -17.65 -4.44
CA MET A 678 -4.22 -18.02 -4.89
C MET A 678 -3.20 -17.02 -4.36
N TRP A 679 -2.04 -17.49 -3.94
CA TRP A 679 -0.93 -16.63 -3.56
C TRP A 679 0.39 -17.39 -3.67
N ALA A 680 1.50 -16.67 -3.76
CA ALA A 680 2.82 -17.27 -3.81
C ALA A 680 3.84 -16.44 -3.04
N ILE A 681 4.84 -17.12 -2.47
CA ILE A 681 6.02 -16.49 -1.87
C ILE A 681 7.30 -17.03 -2.50
N ASP A 682 8.33 -16.19 -2.53
CA ASP A 682 9.63 -16.48 -3.11
C ASP A 682 10.72 -15.57 -2.53
N ASN A 683 12.01 -15.84 -2.80
CA ASN A 683 13.17 -15.04 -2.41
C ASN A 683 13.20 -14.70 -0.91
N VAL A 684 13.05 -15.70 -0.06
CA VAL A 684 12.94 -15.55 1.40
C VAL A 684 14.32 -15.40 2.03
N TYR A 685 14.50 -14.33 2.80
CA TYR A 685 15.69 -14.04 3.59
C TYR A 685 15.27 -13.60 5.00
N ILE A 686 15.72 -14.32 6.04
CA ILE A 686 15.47 -13.95 7.44
C ILE A 686 16.76 -14.13 8.23
N GLY A 687 17.36 -13.03 8.65
CA GLY A 687 18.61 -13.05 9.40
C GLY A 687 19.24 -11.66 9.50
N PRO A 688 20.57 -11.57 9.63
CA PRO A 688 21.27 -10.31 9.79
C PRO A 688 20.96 -9.33 8.65
N ALA A 689 20.67 -8.08 8.99
CA ALA A 689 20.34 -7.05 8.03
C ALA A 689 21.57 -6.68 7.19
N CYS A 690 21.41 -6.73 5.86
CA CYS A 690 22.36 -6.12 4.95
C CYS A 690 22.48 -4.60 5.21
N LEU A 691 23.59 -4.00 4.79
CA LEU A 691 23.84 -2.58 4.96
C LEU A 691 22.66 -1.75 4.42
N ARG A 692 22.03 -0.94 5.31
CA ARG A 692 20.84 -0.12 5.01
C ARG A 692 19.70 -0.88 4.33
N PHE A 693 19.55 -2.18 4.59
CA PHE A 693 18.56 -3.04 3.93
C PHE A 693 18.63 -2.99 2.39
N CYS A 694 19.85 -2.87 1.85
CA CYS A 694 20.08 -2.67 0.42
C CYS A 694 19.33 -1.45 -0.15
N SER A 695 19.11 -0.43 0.69
CA SER A 695 18.38 0.80 0.39
C SER A 695 16.99 0.59 -0.23
N GLY A 696 16.40 -0.59 -0.03
CA GLY A 696 15.16 -1.04 -0.66
C GLY A 696 15.24 -1.22 -2.18
N ARG A 697 16.46 -1.31 -2.73
CA ARG A 697 16.79 -1.38 -4.17
C ARG A 697 17.64 -2.61 -4.49
N GLY A 698 17.46 -3.68 -3.71
CA GLY A 698 18.14 -4.95 -3.90
C GLY A 698 17.66 -6.01 -2.91
N HIS A 699 18.09 -7.24 -3.18
CA HIS A 699 17.86 -8.39 -2.32
C HIS A 699 19.02 -8.58 -1.34
N CYS A 700 18.72 -8.88 -0.09
CA CYS A 700 19.72 -9.26 0.89
C CYS A 700 20.06 -10.74 0.73
N SER A 701 21.35 -11.05 0.77
CA SER A 701 21.91 -12.40 0.67
C SER A 701 23.01 -12.57 1.71
N ARG A 702 23.40 -13.81 2.01
CA ARG A 702 24.54 -14.12 2.89
C ARG A 702 25.84 -13.42 2.49
N THR A 703 25.99 -13.09 1.20
CA THR A 703 27.19 -12.41 0.66
C THR A 703 27.08 -10.88 0.62
N GLY A 704 25.92 -10.32 0.97
CA GLY A 704 25.63 -8.88 0.90
C GLY A 704 24.44 -8.56 0.01
N CYS A 705 24.37 -7.34 -0.51
CA CYS A 705 23.26 -6.88 -1.34
C CYS A 705 23.41 -7.29 -2.81
N LYS A 706 22.39 -7.95 -3.36
CA LYS A 706 22.20 -8.17 -4.80
C LYS A 706 21.30 -7.07 -5.35
N CYS A 707 21.88 -6.07 -6.01
CA CYS A 707 21.16 -4.87 -6.44
C CYS A 707 20.22 -5.08 -7.63
N ASP A 708 19.13 -4.33 -7.63
CA ASP A 708 18.19 -4.27 -8.74
C ASP A 708 18.85 -3.62 -9.97
N PRO A 709 18.39 -3.93 -11.19
CA PRO A 709 18.89 -3.30 -12.40
C PRO A 709 18.85 -1.76 -12.33
N GLY A 710 19.98 -1.12 -12.64
CA GLY A 710 20.15 0.34 -12.55
C GLY A 710 20.71 0.84 -11.21
N PHE A 711 20.88 -0.03 -10.21
CA PHE A 711 21.49 0.28 -8.91
C PHE A 711 22.79 -0.49 -8.69
N SER A 712 23.70 0.08 -7.90
CA SER A 712 25.00 -0.49 -7.57
C SER A 712 25.51 0.01 -6.22
N GLY A 713 26.67 -0.48 -5.78
CA GLY A 713 27.26 -0.16 -4.48
C GLY A 713 26.96 -1.24 -3.41
N PRO A 714 27.63 -1.18 -2.26
CA PRO A 714 27.52 -2.19 -1.20
C PRO A 714 26.12 -2.24 -0.54
N ALA A 715 25.34 -1.16 -0.62
CA ALA A 715 23.97 -1.08 -0.13
C ALA A 715 22.96 -0.74 -1.26
N CYS A 716 23.33 -0.88 -2.53
CA CYS A 716 22.50 -0.50 -3.67
C CYS A 716 22.06 0.97 -3.68
N GLU A 717 22.90 1.83 -3.12
CA GLU A 717 22.64 3.26 -2.94
C GLU A 717 23.00 4.09 -4.20
N LEU A 718 23.87 3.58 -5.07
CA LEU A 718 24.33 4.28 -6.26
C LEU A 718 23.36 4.02 -7.40
N ALA A 719 22.53 5.01 -7.73
CA ALA A 719 21.63 4.98 -8.87
C ALA A 719 22.36 5.39 -10.16
N SER A 720 22.10 4.69 -11.26
CA SER A 720 22.57 5.08 -12.59
C SER A 720 21.80 6.28 -13.16
N GLN A 721 20.61 6.54 -12.63
CA GLN A 721 19.72 7.64 -13.03
C GLN A 721 19.71 8.73 -11.96
N THR A 722 19.56 9.99 -12.37
CA THR A 722 19.40 11.14 -11.48
C THR A 722 17.94 11.32 -11.09
N PHE A 723 17.66 11.55 -9.81
CA PHE A 723 16.31 11.88 -9.34
C PHE A 723 15.99 13.38 -9.49
N PRO A 724 14.73 13.75 -9.78
CA PRO A 724 14.34 15.16 -9.85
C PRO A 724 14.56 15.86 -8.50
N ALA A 725 15.22 17.02 -8.54
CA ALA A 725 15.45 17.87 -7.37
C ALA A 725 14.29 18.85 -7.08
N PHE A 726 13.28 18.86 -7.93
CA PHE A 726 12.09 19.70 -7.81
C PHE A 726 10.84 18.83 -8.01
N LEU A 727 9.75 19.23 -7.35
CA LEU A 727 8.42 18.69 -7.54
C LEU A 727 7.48 19.89 -7.64
N ALA A 728 6.63 19.92 -8.67
CA ALA A 728 5.58 20.92 -8.84
C ALA A 728 4.39 20.24 -9.53
N GLU A 729 3.25 20.18 -8.88
CA GLU A 729 2.05 19.50 -9.39
C GLU A 729 0.76 20.25 -9.00
N GLY A 730 -0.02 20.64 -10.00
CA GLY A 730 -1.31 21.34 -9.85
C GLY A 730 -2.51 20.56 -10.41
N PHE A 731 -2.33 19.27 -10.73
CA PHE A 731 -3.40 18.32 -11.10
C PHE A 731 -4.37 18.80 -12.21
N SER A 732 -3.83 19.25 -13.34
CA SER A 732 -4.64 19.72 -14.47
C SER A 732 -5.26 18.59 -15.32
N SER A 733 -4.57 17.46 -15.45
CA SER A 733 -4.96 16.32 -16.27
C SER A 733 -5.95 15.39 -15.55
N PRO A 734 -7.09 15.01 -16.17
CA PRO A 734 -8.02 14.04 -15.56
C PRO A 734 -7.47 12.60 -15.57
N ARG A 735 -6.42 12.30 -16.35
CA ARG A 735 -5.86 10.95 -16.48
C ARG A 735 -4.78 10.73 -15.44
N LEU A 736 -5.05 9.85 -14.47
CA LEU A 736 -4.10 9.55 -13.39
C LEU A 736 -2.77 8.95 -13.90
N SER A 737 -2.78 8.25 -15.04
CA SER A 737 -1.58 7.67 -15.66
C SER A 737 -0.58 8.70 -16.20
N SER A 738 -0.99 9.96 -16.37
CA SER A 738 -0.10 11.02 -16.88
C SER A 738 0.88 11.57 -15.83
N TYR A 739 0.67 11.25 -14.55
CA TYR A 739 1.44 11.81 -13.45
C TYR A 739 2.67 10.96 -13.09
N HIS A 740 3.72 11.06 -13.92
CA HIS A 740 4.98 10.31 -13.73
C HIS A 740 5.77 10.69 -12.47
N SER A 741 5.46 11.84 -11.86
CA SER A 741 6.05 12.31 -10.60
C SER A 741 5.64 11.47 -9.38
N PHE A 742 4.69 10.54 -9.53
CA PHE A 742 4.19 9.70 -8.45
C PHE A 742 4.36 8.21 -8.79
N SER A 743 4.89 7.46 -7.83
CA SER A 743 5.08 6.01 -7.95
C SER A 743 3.81 5.22 -7.64
N SER A 744 2.92 5.79 -6.80
CA SER A 744 1.65 5.16 -6.46
C SER A 744 0.58 6.23 -6.19
N LEU A 745 -0.55 6.11 -6.86
CA LEU A 745 -1.73 6.95 -6.64
C LEU A 745 -2.95 6.02 -6.59
N ARG A 746 -3.61 5.95 -5.43
CA ARG A 746 -4.74 5.04 -5.19
C ARG A 746 -5.86 5.77 -4.45
N GLY A 747 -7.11 5.38 -4.75
CA GLY A 747 -8.28 5.88 -4.04
C GLY A 747 -8.75 7.29 -4.44
N ALA A 748 -8.24 7.86 -5.53
CA ALA A 748 -8.48 9.25 -5.93
C ALA A 748 -8.93 9.43 -7.37
N GLU A 749 -9.43 10.64 -7.67
CA GLU A 749 -9.73 11.15 -9.00
C GLU A 749 -9.40 12.65 -9.07
N VAL A 750 -9.14 13.17 -10.27
CA VAL A 750 -8.89 14.62 -10.46
C VAL A 750 -10.21 15.30 -10.83
N SER A 751 -10.77 16.08 -9.90
CA SER A 751 -12.11 16.67 -10.05
C SER A 751 -12.30 17.95 -9.23
N PHE A 752 -13.48 18.57 -9.36
CA PHE A 752 -13.95 19.66 -8.50
C PHE A 752 -14.76 19.14 -7.30
N GLY A 753 -14.64 17.84 -6.95
CA GLY A 753 -15.46 17.19 -5.93
C GLY A 753 -15.38 17.84 -4.55
N CYS A 754 -14.24 18.47 -4.23
CA CYS A 754 -14.03 19.26 -3.01
C CYS A 754 -13.98 20.77 -3.26
N GLY A 755 -14.61 21.25 -4.35
CA GLY A 755 -14.48 22.62 -4.83
C GLY A 755 -13.07 22.89 -5.37
N VAL A 756 -12.73 24.17 -5.51
CA VAL A 756 -11.35 24.56 -5.84
C VAL A 756 -10.56 24.75 -4.55
N LEU A 757 -9.40 24.12 -4.47
CA LEU A 757 -8.50 24.23 -3.33
C LEU A 757 -7.55 25.40 -3.52
N ALA A 758 -6.78 25.38 -4.60
CA ALA A 758 -5.95 26.49 -5.02
C ALA A 758 -6.37 26.99 -6.40
N SER A 759 -6.10 26.23 -7.47
CA SER A 759 -6.45 26.64 -8.83
C SER A 759 -6.93 25.45 -9.66
N GLY A 760 -8.01 25.62 -10.41
CA GLY A 760 -8.54 24.53 -11.25
C GLY A 760 -9.03 23.31 -10.46
N LYS A 761 -8.69 22.10 -10.93
CA LYS A 761 -9.11 20.83 -10.34
C LYS A 761 -8.14 20.41 -9.26
N ALA A 762 -8.60 19.60 -8.31
CA ALA A 762 -7.76 19.01 -7.27
C ALA A 762 -7.75 17.49 -7.38
N LEU A 763 -6.77 16.85 -6.74
CA LEU A 763 -6.76 15.41 -6.53
C LEU A 763 -7.64 15.07 -5.33
N VAL A 764 -8.81 14.45 -5.57
CA VAL A 764 -9.84 14.17 -4.57
C VAL A 764 -9.88 12.68 -4.25
N PHE A 765 -9.73 12.33 -2.97
CA PHE A 765 -9.74 10.96 -2.46
C PHE A 765 -11.14 10.56 -1.99
N ASN A 766 -11.92 9.95 -2.88
CA ASN A 766 -13.32 9.56 -2.64
C ASN A 766 -13.65 8.10 -2.97
N ARG A 767 -12.67 7.31 -3.44
CA ARG A 767 -12.93 5.91 -3.82
C ARG A 767 -12.81 4.97 -2.62
N ASP A 768 -13.25 3.73 -2.81
CA ASP A 768 -13.02 2.64 -1.86
C ASP A 768 -11.56 2.17 -1.89
N GLY A 769 -11.17 1.37 -0.89
CA GLY A 769 -9.84 0.81 -0.77
C GLY A 769 -8.80 1.85 -0.33
N ARG A 770 -7.52 1.53 -0.53
CA ARG A 770 -6.42 2.37 -0.03
C ARG A 770 -6.42 3.75 -0.68
N ARG A 771 -6.45 4.80 0.16
CA ARG A 771 -6.36 6.21 -0.25
C ARG A 771 -4.97 6.77 0.07
N HIS A 772 -4.10 6.77 -0.93
CA HIS A 772 -2.76 7.34 -0.77
C HIS A 772 -2.20 7.97 -2.04
N LEU A 773 -1.17 8.78 -1.85
CA LEU A 773 -0.32 9.34 -2.88
C LEU A 773 1.14 9.17 -2.44
N VAL A 774 1.96 8.55 -3.28
CA VAL A 774 3.39 8.33 -3.03
C VAL A 774 4.17 8.93 -4.19
N THR A 775 5.12 9.82 -3.90
CA THR A 775 5.98 10.41 -4.93
C THR A 775 6.89 9.35 -5.56
N ALA A 776 7.39 9.61 -6.77
CA ALA A 776 8.59 8.95 -7.24
C ALA A 776 9.78 9.32 -6.31
N PRO A 777 10.90 8.58 -6.32
CA PRO A 777 12.09 8.98 -5.60
C PRO A 777 12.60 10.35 -6.08
N LEU A 778 12.83 11.28 -5.14
CA LEU A 778 13.26 12.65 -5.38
C LEU A 778 14.64 12.91 -4.75
N ASP A 779 15.35 13.93 -5.23
CA ASP A 779 16.52 14.47 -4.55
C ASP A 779 16.13 15.71 -3.74
N SER A 780 15.90 15.54 -2.45
CA SER A 780 15.55 16.64 -1.53
C SER A 780 16.77 17.22 -0.80
N SER A 781 18.00 16.88 -1.21
CA SER A 781 19.22 17.30 -0.50
C SER A 781 19.34 18.82 -0.35
N GLN A 782 18.88 19.59 -1.34
CA GLN A 782 18.85 21.06 -1.34
C GLN A 782 17.47 21.63 -1.02
N ALA A 783 16.43 20.80 -0.90
CA ALA A 783 15.08 21.24 -0.61
C ALA A 783 14.93 21.60 0.88
N ARG A 784 14.18 22.68 1.16
CA ARG A 784 13.90 23.12 2.53
C ARG A 784 12.44 22.94 2.90
N TYR A 785 11.53 23.15 1.95
CA TYR A 785 10.10 23.11 2.19
C TYR A 785 9.39 22.16 1.22
N LEU A 786 8.41 21.45 1.75
CA LEU A 786 7.38 20.76 0.99
C LEU A 786 6.04 21.47 1.25
N GLN A 787 5.51 22.13 0.23
CA GLN A 787 4.29 22.90 0.28
C GLN A 787 3.18 22.22 -0.52
N PHE A 788 1.94 22.31 -0.05
CA PHE A 788 0.75 21.83 -0.74
C PHE A 788 -0.51 22.44 -0.14
N THR A 789 -1.60 22.44 -0.89
CA THR A 789 -2.93 22.82 -0.38
C THR A 789 -3.70 21.57 0.01
N LEU A 790 -4.24 21.55 1.23
CA LEU A 790 -4.97 20.42 1.79
C LEU A 790 -6.37 20.84 2.23
N ARG A 791 -7.35 19.98 1.95
CA ARG A 791 -8.71 20.08 2.49
C ARG A 791 -9.19 18.70 2.97
N LEU A 792 -9.69 18.62 4.21
CA LEU A 792 -10.33 17.44 4.79
C LEU A 792 -11.84 17.71 4.93
N GLY A 793 -12.57 17.34 3.89
CA GLY A 793 -14.00 17.55 3.78
C GLY A 793 -14.47 19.00 3.82
N SER A 794 -15.78 19.15 3.88
CA SER A 794 -16.49 20.41 3.97
C SER A 794 -17.43 20.39 5.17
N ARG A 795 -17.64 21.56 5.79
CA ARG A 795 -18.69 21.74 6.82
C ARG A 795 -20.11 21.67 6.23
N SER A 796 -20.24 21.75 4.91
CA SER A 796 -21.54 21.69 4.25
C SER A 796 -21.99 20.24 4.06
N ILE A 797 -23.14 19.91 4.64
CA ILE A 797 -23.83 18.61 4.47
C ILE A 797 -24.29 18.32 3.04
N LEU A 798 -24.35 19.35 2.18
CA LEU A 798 -24.74 19.23 0.76
C LEU A 798 -23.52 19.11 -0.19
N SER A 799 -22.30 19.14 0.35
CA SER A 799 -21.09 19.05 -0.44
C SER A 799 -20.79 17.61 -0.85
N SER A 800 -20.26 17.41 -2.05
CA SER A 800 -19.68 16.13 -2.52
C SER A 800 -18.38 15.74 -1.81
N CYS A 801 -17.95 16.52 -0.81
CA CYS A 801 -16.73 16.33 -0.03
C CYS A 801 -17.09 16.29 1.47
N PRO A 802 -17.73 15.22 1.97
CA PRO A 802 -18.05 15.08 3.39
C PRO A 802 -16.77 14.96 4.23
N ALA A 803 -16.78 15.58 5.41
CA ALA A 803 -15.67 15.52 6.34
C ALA A 803 -15.55 14.17 7.05
N PRO A 804 -14.31 13.74 7.36
CA PRO A 804 -14.06 12.65 8.29
C PRO A 804 -14.79 12.83 9.61
N ASP A 805 -15.33 11.75 10.17
CA ASP A 805 -16.17 11.78 11.37
C ASP A 805 -15.59 11.06 12.59
N GLN A 806 -14.59 10.20 12.39
CA GLN A 806 -13.96 9.41 13.46
C GLN A 806 -12.46 9.71 13.65
N PRO A 807 -11.94 9.52 14.89
CA PRO A 807 -10.51 9.52 15.14
C PRO A 807 -9.79 8.48 14.27
N GLY A 808 -8.60 8.84 13.77
CA GLY A 808 -7.84 7.99 12.86
C GLY A 808 -8.20 8.12 11.38
N GLU A 809 -9.28 8.81 11.02
CA GLU A 809 -9.63 9.10 9.60
C GLU A 809 -8.91 10.34 9.04
N GLY A 810 -7.96 10.90 9.79
CA GLY A 810 -7.09 11.99 9.36
C GLY A 810 -6.11 11.60 8.26
N VAL A 811 -5.34 12.58 7.78
CA VAL A 811 -4.31 12.36 6.75
C VAL A 811 -2.93 12.38 7.38
N LEU A 812 -2.12 11.39 7.06
CA LEU A 812 -0.73 11.26 7.52
C LEU A 812 0.23 11.60 6.38
N LEU A 813 1.22 12.45 6.68
CA LEU A 813 2.35 12.71 5.79
C LEU A 813 3.59 11.99 6.32
N HIS A 814 4.11 11.04 5.54
CA HIS A 814 5.34 10.31 5.80
C HIS A 814 6.43 10.66 4.79
N TYR A 815 7.68 10.36 5.15
CA TYR A 815 8.76 10.19 4.20
C TYR A 815 9.47 8.86 4.39
N SER A 816 10.10 8.37 3.32
CA SER A 816 11.00 7.21 3.35
C SER A 816 12.27 7.55 2.57
N SER A 817 13.42 7.11 3.09
CA SER A 817 14.74 7.26 2.44
C SER A 817 15.33 5.93 1.99
N ASP A 818 14.55 4.86 2.07
CA ASP A 818 14.93 3.47 1.84
C ASP A 818 13.88 2.73 1.00
N ASN A 819 13.26 3.46 0.05
CA ASN A 819 12.28 2.95 -0.91
C ASN A 819 11.06 2.27 -0.26
N GLY A 820 10.56 2.85 0.82
CA GLY A 820 9.33 2.44 1.48
C GLY A 820 9.47 1.34 2.53
N ILE A 821 10.69 0.91 2.87
CA ILE A 821 10.93 -0.04 3.98
C ILE A 821 10.55 0.60 5.31
N THR A 822 11.09 1.79 5.60
CA THR A 822 10.75 2.56 6.79
C THR A 822 10.05 3.86 6.41
N TRP A 823 8.91 4.12 7.04
CA TRP A 823 8.12 5.34 6.85
C TRP A 823 8.12 6.15 8.14
N THR A 824 8.78 7.30 8.10
CA THR A 824 8.85 8.22 9.24
C THR A 824 7.76 9.28 9.13
N LEU A 825 7.00 9.50 10.20
CA LEU A 825 5.92 10.49 10.24
C LEU A 825 6.50 11.92 10.27
N LEU A 826 6.13 12.76 9.30
CA LEU A 826 6.44 14.21 9.29
C LEU A 826 5.35 15.00 9.98
N ARG A 827 4.09 14.72 9.63
CA ARG A 827 2.95 15.48 10.12
C ARG A 827 1.69 14.64 10.11
N HIS A 828 0.87 14.83 11.13
CA HIS A 828 -0.50 14.32 11.22
C HIS A 828 -1.47 15.49 11.04
N TYR A 829 -2.40 15.35 10.11
CA TYR A 829 -3.52 16.27 9.89
C TYR A 829 -4.79 15.64 10.46
N ALA A 830 -5.16 16.08 11.66
CA ALA A 830 -6.30 15.56 12.40
C ALA A 830 -7.62 15.75 11.65
N TYR A 831 -8.53 14.80 11.85
CA TYR A 831 -9.82 14.70 11.15
C TYR A 831 -10.75 15.91 11.39
N GLN A 832 -10.63 16.59 12.54
CA GLN A 832 -11.39 17.79 12.91
C GLN A 832 -10.88 19.09 12.27
N GLY A 833 -9.72 19.05 11.59
CA GLY A 833 -9.08 20.21 10.97
C GLY A 833 -9.31 20.29 9.46
N PHE A 834 -8.90 21.41 8.84
CA PHE A 834 -8.77 21.54 7.37
C PHE A 834 -10.08 21.44 6.55
N HIS A 835 -11.24 21.75 7.12
CA HIS A 835 -12.52 21.77 6.37
C HIS A 835 -12.65 22.87 5.30
N GLU A 836 -11.75 23.85 5.37
CA GLU A 836 -11.53 24.88 4.34
C GLU A 836 -10.14 24.63 3.73
N PRO A 837 -9.94 24.90 2.42
CA PRO A 837 -8.62 24.77 1.80
C PRO A 837 -7.58 25.56 2.57
N ARG A 838 -6.47 24.91 2.95
CA ARG A 838 -5.35 25.55 3.63
C ARG A 838 -4.05 25.15 2.98
N ILE A 839 -3.17 26.13 2.85
CA ILE A 839 -1.81 25.93 2.39
C ILE A 839 -0.99 25.44 3.58
N VAL A 840 -0.35 24.31 3.39
CA VAL A 840 0.54 23.68 4.35
C VAL A 840 1.95 23.81 3.80
N SER A 841 2.88 24.28 4.63
CA SER A 841 4.31 24.29 4.33
C SER A 841 5.05 23.55 5.43
N VAL A 842 5.70 22.45 5.08
CA VAL A 842 6.44 21.59 6.00
C VAL A 842 7.93 21.80 5.78
N GLU A 843 8.65 22.23 6.82
CA GLU A 843 10.11 22.27 6.79
C GLU A 843 10.69 20.84 6.85
N LEU A 844 11.56 20.52 5.90
CA LEU A 844 12.11 19.18 5.76
C LEU A 844 13.22 18.92 6.81
N PRO A 845 13.08 17.91 7.69
CA PRO A 845 14.13 17.57 8.64
C PRO A 845 15.39 17.03 7.92
N SER A 846 16.53 17.00 8.61
CA SER A 846 17.78 16.43 8.05
C SER A 846 17.62 14.98 7.58
N GLY A 847 16.77 14.18 8.24
CA GLY A 847 16.45 12.82 7.81
C GLY A 847 15.76 12.75 6.44
N ALA A 848 14.97 13.77 6.09
CA ALA A 848 14.20 13.85 4.85
C ALA A 848 14.91 14.64 3.73
N ARG A 849 16.04 15.29 4.02
CA ARG A 849 16.88 16.02 3.04
C ARG A 849 17.99 15.12 2.51
N LYS A 850 17.62 14.17 1.65
CA LYS A 850 18.49 13.12 1.14
C LYS A 850 18.19 12.82 -0.32
N PHE A 851 19.17 12.24 -0.99
CA PHE A 851 18.98 11.66 -2.32
C PHE A 851 18.08 10.42 -2.25
N GLY A 852 17.08 10.34 -3.13
CA GLY A 852 16.19 9.18 -3.27
C GLY A 852 15.08 9.08 -2.22
N VAL A 853 14.62 10.23 -1.69
CA VAL A 853 13.52 10.28 -0.72
C VAL A 853 12.16 10.15 -1.42
N GLN A 854 11.18 9.54 -0.76
CA GLN A 854 9.78 9.52 -1.18
C GLN A 854 8.91 10.15 -0.10
N PHE A 855 7.88 10.90 -0.51
CA PHE A 855 6.85 11.41 0.38
C PHE A 855 5.54 10.66 0.14
N ARG A 856 4.80 10.40 1.21
CA ARG A 856 3.49 9.74 1.15
C ARG A 856 2.44 10.51 1.93
N TRP A 857 1.32 10.83 1.28
CA TRP A 857 0.07 11.23 1.92
C TRP A 857 -0.85 10.02 1.98
N TRP A 858 -1.37 9.70 3.15
CA TRP A 858 -2.16 8.49 3.35
C TRP A 858 -3.24 8.69 4.40
N GLN A 859 -4.47 8.29 4.04
CA GLN A 859 -5.58 8.16 4.96
C GLN A 859 -5.71 6.67 5.34
N PRO A 860 -5.45 6.30 6.61
CA PRO A 860 -5.42 4.90 7.04
C PRO A 860 -6.82 4.29 7.15
N TYR A 861 -7.77 5.03 7.73
CA TYR A 861 -9.17 4.59 7.88
C TYR A 861 -10.13 5.54 7.20
N HIS A 862 -11.21 4.99 6.68
CA HIS A 862 -12.37 5.72 6.16
C HIS A 862 -13.59 4.80 6.17
N SER A 863 -14.77 5.38 6.24
CA SER A 863 -16.09 4.74 6.27
C SER A 863 -16.61 4.29 4.89
N GLY A 864 -15.69 4.06 3.93
CA GLY A 864 -16.01 3.61 2.57
C GLY A 864 -16.13 4.73 1.52
N ARG A 865 -16.74 4.40 0.37
CA ARG A 865 -16.82 5.27 -0.82
C ARG A 865 -17.53 6.58 -0.53
N SER A 866 -16.94 7.67 -1.04
CA SER A 866 -17.49 9.02 -0.93
C SER A 866 -17.80 9.46 0.51
N ARG A 867 -17.15 8.83 1.49
CA ARG A 867 -17.11 9.23 2.90
C ARG A 867 -15.69 9.66 3.26
N ASP A 868 -15.57 10.55 4.23
CA ASP A 868 -14.29 10.99 4.80
C ASP A 868 -13.33 11.50 3.73
N VAL A 869 -13.86 12.33 2.84
CA VAL A 869 -13.21 12.74 1.60
C VAL A 869 -12.21 13.85 1.91
N TRP A 870 -11.03 13.75 1.31
CA TRP A 870 -9.99 14.77 1.39
C TRP A 870 -9.43 15.07 -0.01
N ALA A 871 -8.81 16.23 -0.17
CA ALA A 871 -8.25 16.68 -1.43
C ALA A 871 -6.89 17.37 -1.26
N LEU A 872 -6.05 17.21 -2.28
CA LEU A 872 -4.73 17.82 -2.41
C LEU A 872 -4.63 18.63 -3.70
N ASP A 873 -3.90 19.73 -3.63
CA ASP A 873 -3.63 20.61 -4.77
C ASP A 873 -2.29 21.35 -4.60
N GLU A 874 -1.70 21.84 -5.69
CA GLU A 874 -0.46 22.65 -5.73
C GLU A 874 0.70 22.10 -4.88
N ILE A 875 1.07 20.83 -5.09
CA ILE A 875 2.21 20.22 -4.41
C ILE A 875 3.50 20.80 -4.99
N SER A 876 4.33 21.41 -4.15
CA SER A 876 5.63 21.94 -4.55
C SER A 876 6.74 21.63 -3.54
N MET A 877 7.94 21.35 -4.03
CA MET A 877 9.15 21.17 -3.22
C MET A 877 10.19 22.21 -3.63
N THR A 878 10.57 23.10 -2.70
CA THR A 878 11.43 24.25 -2.98
C THR A 878 12.51 24.45 -1.92
N SER A 879 13.59 25.13 -2.31
CA SER A 879 14.69 25.54 -1.42
C SER A 879 14.48 26.95 -0.84
N VAL A 880 13.71 27.81 -1.54
CA VAL A 880 13.44 29.21 -1.19
C VAL A 880 11.97 29.55 -1.56
N LEU A 881 11.26 30.30 -0.71
CA LEU A 881 9.95 30.91 -1.03
C LEU A 881 10.20 32.26 -1.73
N PHE A 882 9.47 32.62 -2.79
CA PHE A 882 9.59 33.95 -3.41
C PHE A 882 9.12 35.04 -2.43
N ASN A 883 10.09 35.69 -1.80
CA ASN A 883 9.87 36.85 -0.92
C ASN A 883 10.03 38.17 -1.68
N THR A 884 10.57 38.14 -2.90
CA THR A 884 10.76 39.33 -3.72
C THR A 884 10.71 38.95 -5.20
N ILE A 885 9.94 39.71 -5.99
CA ILE A 885 9.99 39.73 -7.46
C ILE A 885 10.60 41.07 -7.85
N SER A 886 11.61 41.05 -8.72
CA SER A 886 12.21 42.24 -9.32
C SER A 886 12.51 41.91 -10.79
N LEU A 887 11.82 42.58 -11.71
CA LEU A 887 11.85 42.29 -13.14
C LEU A 887 12.01 43.58 -13.94
N ASP A 888 13.05 43.63 -14.78
CA ASP A 888 13.32 44.67 -15.79
C ASP A 888 13.07 44.16 -17.23
N PHE A 889 12.45 42.98 -17.36
CA PHE A 889 12.10 42.30 -18.60
C PHE A 889 13.26 42.00 -19.57
N SER A 890 14.51 42.20 -19.17
CA SER A 890 15.71 41.94 -19.99
C SER A 890 15.96 40.44 -20.21
N ASN A 891 15.58 39.60 -19.25
CA ASN A 891 15.75 38.15 -19.29
C ASN A 891 14.39 37.43 -19.31
N VAL A 892 14.05 36.82 -20.45
CA VAL A 892 12.78 36.10 -20.66
C VAL A 892 12.63 34.89 -19.72
N LEU A 893 13.73 34.27 -19.27
CA LEU A 893 13.66 33.14 -18.34
C LEU A 893 13.13 33.57 -16.97
N ASP A 894 13.61 34.70 -16.44
CA ASP A 894 13.19 35.22 -15.13
C ASP A 894 11.72 35.68 -15.17
N VAL A 895 11.30 36.25 -16.30
CA VAL A 895 9.92 36.65 -16.57
C VAL A 895 8.99 35.43 -16.57
N THR A 896 9.32 34.37 -17.30
CA THR A 896 8.47 33.16 -17.39
C THR A 896 8.45 32.33 -16.12
N GLN A 897 9.46 32.43 -15.26
CA GLN A 897 9.46 31.82 -13.93
C GLN A 897 8.62 32.61 -12.92
N SER A 898 8.53 33.93 -13.06
CA SER A 898 7.90 34.82 -12.07
C SER A 898 6.48 35.26 -12.43
N LEU A 899 6.14 35.31 -13.73
CA LEU A 899 4.87 35.81 -14.27
C LEU A 899 4.24 34.81 -15.26
N GLY A 900 2.90 34.75 -15.25
CA GLY A 900 2.09 34.11 -16.29
C GLY A 900 1.18 35.14 -16.95
N PHE A 901 1.11 35.18 -18.28
CA PHE A 901 0.34 36.20 -19.00
C PHE A 901 -0.44 35.62 -20.18
N TYR A 902 -1.59 36.22 -20.46
CA TYR A 902 -2.50 35.86 -21.54
C TYR A 902 -2.61 37.03 -22.54
N LEU A 903 -2.26 36.77 -23.80
CA LEU A 903 -2.19 37.76 -24.90
C LEU A 903 -1.17 38.90 -24.67
N GLY A 904 -0.18 38.68 -23.81
CA GLY A 904 0.97 39.57 -23.62
C GLY A 904 2.22 39.06 -24.33
N ASN A 905 3.06 39.96 -24.81
CA ASN A 905 4.34 39.66 -25.46
C ASN A 905 5.46 40.52 -24.86
N VAL A 906 6.62 39.91 -24.61
CA VAL A 906 7.82 40.63 -24.19
C VAL A 906 8.49 41.23 -25.43
N GLN A 907 8.39 42.54 -25.60
CA GLN A 907 8.90 43.27 -26.78
C GLN A 907 9.13 44.77 -26.46
N PRO A 908 9.89 45.50 -27.28
CA PRO A 908 10.03 46.94 -27.15
C PRO A 908 8.67 47.64 -27.34
N TYR A 909 8.34 48.59 -26.46
CA TYR A 909 7.11 49.37 -26.55
C TYR A 909 7.28 50.78 -25.98
N CYS A 910 6.69 51.77 -26.65
CA CYS A 910 6.70 53.19 -26.24
C CYS A 910 8.07 53.70 -25.75
N GLN A 911 9.11 53.54 -26.59
CA GLN A 911 10.50 53.97 -26.32
C GLN A 911 11.23 53.24 -25.17
N HIS A 912 10.69 52.14 -24.65
CA HIS A 912 11.39 51.21 -23.76
C HIS A 912 11.82 49.95 -24.52
N ASP A 913 13.02 49.45 -24.24
CA ASP A 913 13.68 48.37 -24.98
C ASP A 913 13.07 46.98 -24.72
N TRP A 914 12.68 46.68 -23.47
CA TRP A 914 12.11 45.39 -23.09
C TRP A 914 10.94 45.60 -22.14
N THR A 915 9.73 45.29 -22.59
CA THR A 915 8.52 45.50 -21.80
C THR A 915 7.55 44.35 -22.01
N LEU A 916 6.64 44.11 -21.06
CA LEU A 916 5.51 43.23 -21.28
C LEU A 916 4.34 44.03 -21.86
N SER A 917 4.15 43.92 -23.17
CA SER A 917 3.15 44.69 -23.91
C SER A 917 1.96 43.84 -24.34
N PHE A 918 0.79 44.48 -24.39
CA PHE A 918 -0.47 43.88 -24.79
C PHE A 918 -1.01 44.62 -26.02
N SER A 919 -0.92 43.98 -27.18
CA SER A 919 -1.28 44.53 -28.49
C SER A 919 -2.11 43.53 -29.32
N GLY A 920 -2.98 44.01 -30.21
CA GLY A 920 -3.73 43.20 -31.16
C GLY A 920 -5.27 43.27 -31.02
N GLU A 921 -5.97 42.69 -32.00
CA GLU A 921 -7.45 42.70 -32.08
C GLU A 921 -8.12 41.69 -31.12
N PRO A 922 -9.29 42.01 -30.55
CA PRO A 922 -10.07 41.06 -29.77
C PRO A 922 -10.62 39.94 -30.67
N SER A 923 -10.16 38.71 -30.46
CA SER A 923 -10.70 37.53 -31.16
C SER A 923 -12.20 37.34 -30.86
N PRO A 924 -13.03 36.91 -31.84
CA PRO A 924 -14.47 36.75 -31.62
C PRO A 924 -14.75 35.75 -30.50
N GLY A 925 -15.20 36.26 -29.34
CA GLY A 925 -15.50 35.49 -28.12
C GLY A 925 -14.61 35.80 -26.92
N PHE A 926 -13.49 36.52 -27.08
CA PHE A 926 -12.56 36.83 -25.98
C PHE A 926 -12.15 38.31 -25.98
N SER A 927 -12.48 39.00 -24.89
CA SER A 927 -12.23 40.44 -24.68
C SER A 927 -11.25 40.71 -23.51
N ILE A 928 -10.71 39.67 -22.88
CA ILE A 928 -9.87 39.80 -21.68
C ILE A 928 -8.39 39.56 -22.01
N ARG A 929 -7.50 40.33 -21.36
CA ARG A 929 -6.06 40.10 -21.36
C ARG A 929 -5.46 40.50 -20.01
N TYR A 930 -4.46 39.76 -19.56
CA TYR A 930 -3.91 39.93 -18.21
C TYR A 930 -2.50 39.38 -18.05
N VAL A 931 -1.83 39.83 -17.00
CA VAL A 931 -0.61 39.22 -16.44
C VAL A 931 -0.79 38.97 -14.96
N GLU A 932 -0.35 37.82 -14.50
CA GLU A 932 -0.41 37.29 -13.13
C GLU A 932 1.00 36.98 -12.62
N THR A 933 1.20 37.13 -11.32
CA THR A 933 2.43 36.71 -10.60
C THR A 933 2.27 35.31 -10.03
N GLN A 934 3.39 34.59 -9.86
CA GLN A 934 3.42 33.38 -9.05
C GLN A 934 3.09 33.66 -7.57
N SER A 935 2.71 32.63 -6.82
CA SER A 935 2.35 32.77 -5.40
C SER A 935 3.54 33.31 -4.58
N MET A 936 3.34 34.43 -3.90
CA MET A 936 4.35 35.09 -3.06
C MET A 936 3.98 35.04 -1.58
N GLN A 937 5.00 35.01 -0.71
CA GLN A 937 4.81 35.23 0.73
C GLN A 937 4.83 36.74 1.02
N ILE A 938 3.65 37.31 1.30
CA ILE A 938 3.49 38.72 1.59
C ILE A 938 3.24 38.91 3.09
N GLY A 939 4.11 39.67 3.74
CA GLY A 939 4.00 40.02 5.15
C GLY A 939 3.81 41.52 5.39
N ALA A 940 3.97 41.92 6.65
CA ALA A 940 4.05 43.31 7.02
C ALA A 940 5.24 44.00 6.32
N SER A 941 5.08 45.28 5.95
CA SER A 941 6.13 46.09 5.34
C SER A 941 6.60 45.61 3.97
N TYR A 942 5.67 45.15 3.12
CA TYR A 942 5.90 44.92 1.70
C TYR A 942 5.33 46.06 0.85
N SER A 943 5.96 46.31 -0.29
CA SER A 943 5.51 47.27 -1.31
C SER A 943 5.50 46.66 -2.70
N LEU A 944 4.61 47.16 -3.53
CA LEU A 944 4.50 46.83 -4.95
C LEU A 944 4.76 48.09 -5.76
N GLN A 945 5.68 48.03 -6.72
CA GLN A 945 6.08 49.12 -7.60
C GLN A 945 6.17 48.62 -9.04
N PHE A 946 5.69 49.41 -10.01
CA PHE A 946 5.75 49.08 -11.44
C PHE A 946 5.61 50.35 -12.30
N SER A 947 6.08 50.28 -13.54
CA SER A 947 5.83 51.25 -14.61
C SER A 947 4.63 50.80 -15.45
N LEU A 948 3.74 51.72 -15.79
CA LEU A 948 2.60 51.47 -16.67
C LEU A 948 2.51 52.56 -17.74
N VAL A 949 2.19 52.15 -18.98
CA VAL A 949 1.79 53.04 -20.07
C VAL A 949 0.57 52.48 -20.79
N MET A 950 -0.31 53.35 -21.26
CA MET A 950 -1.54 53.02 -21.97
C MET A 950 -1.69 53.90 -23.21
N GLY A 951 -1.86 53.30 -24.38
CA GLY A 951 -2.08 53.98 -25.66
C GLY A 951 -0.87 54.73 -26.24
N CYS A 952 0.21 54.94 -25.48
CA CYS A 952 1.41 55.68 -25.89
C CYS A 952 1.05 57.04 -26.54
N GLY A 953 0.22 57.82 -25.85
CA GLY A 953 -0.28 59.12 -26.31
C GLY A 953 -1.45 59.07 -27.32
N ARG A 954 -1.90 57.89 -27.76
CA ARG A 954 -3.09 57.74 -28.62
C ARG A 954 -4.38 57.85 -27.80
N ASP A 955 -5.43 58.38 -28.43
CA ASP A 955 -6.74 58.47 -27.80
C ASP A 955 -7.37 57.08 -27.66
N PRO A 956 -7.99 56.76 -26.50
CA PRO A 956 -8.63 55.48 -26.27
C PRO A 956 -9.89 55.31 -27.12
N SER A 957 -10.30 54.07 -27.33
CA SER A 957 -11.53 53.76 -28.06
C SER A 957 -12.76 54.42 -27.39
N PRO A 958 -13.58 55.17 -28.14
CA PRO A 958 -14.75 55.83 -27.59
C PRO A 958 -15.80 54.81 -27.15
N HIS A 959 -16.46 55.08 -26.01
CA HIS A 959 -17.54 54.27 -25.43
C HIS A 959 -17.17 52.85 -24.96
N ILE A 960 -15.88 52.54 -24.78
CA ILE A 960 -15.39 51.27 -24.21
C ILE A 960 -14.63 51.57 -22.91
N ASP A 961 -14.84 50.74 -21.88
CA ASP A 961 -14.09 50.83 -20.62
C ASP A 961 -12.74 50.12 -20.76
N THR A 962 -11.71 50.88 -21.13
CA THR A 962 -10.37 50.39 -21.45
C THR A 962 -9.42 50.42 -20.25
N GLN A 963 -9.95 50.53 -19.04
CA GLN A 963 -9.18 50.61 -17.80
C GLN A 963 -8.43 49.30 -17.49
N VAL A 964 -7.22 49.42 -16.95
CA VAL A 964 -6.44 48.30 -16.41
C VAL A 964 -6.61 48.27 -14.90
N ARG A 965 -6.98 47.11 -14.34
CA ARG A 965 -7.18 46.93 -12.90
C ARG A 965 -6.06 46.09 -12.32
N LEU A 966 -5.52 46.53 -11.18
CA LEU A 966 -4.61 45.74 -10.37
C LEU A 966 -5.38 45.07 -9.24
N GLU A 967 -5.41 43.75 -9.30
CA GLU A 967 -6.15 42.88 -8.39
C GLU A 967 -5.17 41.95 -7.65
N PHE A 968 -5.57 41.47 -6.47
CA PHE A 968 -4.87 40.40 -5.76
C PHE A 968 -5.82 39.24 -5.44
N SER A 969 -5.22 38.08 -5.22
CA SER A 969 -5.88 36.88 -4.76
C SER A 969 -5.04 36.21 -3.67
N THR A 970 -5.68 35.87 -2.56
CA THR A 970 -5.08 35.06 -1.48
C THR A 970 -5.55 33.60 -1.55
N ASN A 971 -6.29 33.24 -2.59
CA ASN A 971 -6.85 31.92 -2.85
C ASN A 971 -6.51 31.45 -4.28
N HIS A 972 -5.27 31.71 -4.71
CA HIS A 972 -4.70 31.18 -5.96
C HIS A 972 -5.51 31.48 -7.23
N GLY A 973 -6.09 32.68 -7.30
CA GLY A 973 -6.77 33.20 -8.47
C GLY A 973 -8.26 32.84 -8.56
N LEU A 974 -8.86 32.26 -7.51
CA LEU A 974 -10.29 31.97 -7.44
C LEU A 974 -11.16 33.20 -7.32
N THR A 975 -10.82 34.08 -6.39
CA THR A 975 -11.45 35.38 -6.23
C THR A 975 -10.40 36.46 -6.29
N TRP A 976 -10.73 37.53 -7.00
CA TRP A 976 -9.87 38.67 -7.22
C TRP A 976 -10.50 39.91 -6.62
N HIS A 977 -9.69 40.65 -5.86
CA HIS A 977 -10.10 41.88 -5.19
C HIS A 977 -9.12 42.99 -5.58
N LEU A 978 -9.58 44.24 -5.64
CA LEU A 978 -8.68 45.37 -5.89
C LEU A 978 -7.65 45.48 -4.75
N VAL A 979 -6.38 45.67 -5.11
CA VAL A 979 -5.28 45.88 -4.14
C VAL A 979 -5.58 47.08 -3.26
N LYS A 980 -6.00 48.20 -3.85
CA LYS A 980 -6.57 49.35 -3.13
C LYS A 980 -8.01 49.58 -3.56
N GLU A 981 -8.90 49.75 -2.59
CA GLU A 981 -10.29 50.14 -2.83
C GLU A 981 -10.42 51.66 -2.77
N ALA A 982 -11.47 52.20 -3.40
CA ALA A 982 -11.74 53.63 -3.35
C ALA A 982 -12.18 54.03 -1.94
N CYS A 983 -11.46 54.95 -1.32
CA CYS A 983 -11.83 55.61 -0.07
C CYS A 983 -11.86 57.12 -0.30
N LEU A 984 -13.05 57.68 -0.53
CA LEU A 984 -13.23 59.10 -0.87
C LEU A 984 -13.70 59.93 0.33
N PRO A 985 -13.42 61.25 0.35
CA PRO A 985 -13.96 62.17 1.35
C PRO A 985 -15.49 62.08 1.47
N GLY A 986 -15.99 61.71 2.66
CA GLY A 986 -17.43 61.60 2.97
C GLY A 986 -17.93 60.18 3.23
N MET A 987 -17.13 59.14 2.99
CA MET A 987 -17.48 57.77 3.38
C MET A 987 -17.22 57.54 4.89
N PRO A 988 -18.19 57.01 5.66
CA PRO A 988 -18.10 56.90 7.12
C PRO A 988 -17.07 55.87 7.63
N SER A 989 -16.48 55.06 6.76
CA SER A 989 -15.57 53.95 7.09
C SER A 989 -14.11 54.17 6.66
N CYS A 990 -13.76 55.36 6.17
CA CYS A 990 -12.42 55.64 5.63
C CYS A 990 -11.54 56.39 6.63
N SER A 991 -10.40 55.79 7.01
CA SER A 991 -9.36 56.45 7.81
C SER A 991 -8.36 57.26 6.96
N GLU A 992 -8.17 56.89 5.70
CA GLU A 992 -7.26 57.54 4.74
C GLU A 992 -7.89 57.63 3.36
N PHE A 993 -7.65 58.74 2.64
CA PHE A 993 -8.14 58.92 1.28
C PHE A 993 -7.25 58.15 0.30
N THR A 994 -7.85 57.21 -0.44
CA THR A 994 -7.13 56.40 -1.42
C THR A 994 -7.94 56.24 -2.70
N ALA A 995 -7.27 56.42 -3.83
CA ALA A 995 -7.82 56.06 -5.13
C ALA A 995 -7.82 54.53 -5.28
N PRO A 996 -8.80 53.96 -6.02
CA PRO A 996 -8.81 52.53 -6.30
C PRO A 996 -7.61 52.14 -7.18
N SER A 997 -7.18 50.88 -7.13
CA SER A 997 -6.12 50.35 -8.00
C SER A 997 -6.65 50.05 -9.42
N VAL A 998 -7.21 51.07 -10.05
CA VAL A 998 -7.82 51.07 -11.37
C VAL A 998 -7.23 52.24 -12.17
N TYR A 999 -6.60 51.95 -13.30
CA TYR A 999 -5.79 52.88 -14.06
C TYR A 999 -6.47 53.24 -15.38
N HIS A 1000 -6.54 54.55 -15.67
CA HIS A 1000 -7.26 55.08 -16.83
C HIS A 1000 -6.28 55.55 -17.92
N PRO A 1001 -6.56 55.31 -19.22
CA PRO A 1001 -5.68 55.74 -20.31
C PRO A 1001 -5.37 57.24 -20.35
N SER A 1002 -6.27 58.08 -19.83
CA SER A 1002 -6.06 59.53 -19.76
C SER A 1002 -4.95 59.95 -18.79
N GLU A 1003 -4.67 59.14 -17.77
CA GLU A 1003 -3.66 59.38 -16.73
C GLU A 1003 -2.29 58.76 -17.10
N PHE A 1004 -2.29 57.71 -17.93
CA PHE A 1004 -1.11 56.91 -18.26
C PHE A 1004 -0.73 57.01 -19.75
N LYS A 1005 -0.78 58.23 -20.33
CA LYS A 1005 -0.41 58.48 -21.73
C LYS A 1005 1.07 58.20 -22.00
N ASP A 1006 1.91 58.51 -21.03
CA ASP A 1006 3.35 58.25 -20.99
C ASP A 1006 3.67 57.27 -19.85
N TRP A 1007 4.88 56.72 -19.85
CA TRP A 1007 5.35 55.83 -18.79
C TRP A 1007 5.30 56.50 -17.43
N ARG A 1008 4.52 55.92 -16.52
CA ARG A 1008 4.35 56.43 -15.15
C ARG A 1008 4.59 55.33 -14.13
N ARG A 1009 5.39 55.66 -13.11
CA ARG A 1009 5.64 54.80 -11.96
C ARG A 1009 4.46 54.83 -10.99
N VAL A 1010 3.99 53.65 -10.62
CA VAL A 1010 3.01 53.43 -9.56
C VAL A 1010 3.71 52.74 -8.40
N THR A 1011 3.54 53.25 -7.18
CA THR A 1011 4.09 52.65 -5.95
C THR A 1011 2.99 52.51 -4.91
N LEU A 1012 2.78 51.29 -4.42
CA LEU A 1012 1.72 50.94 -3.49
C LEU A 1012 2.29 50.23 -2.26
N SER A 1013 1.95 50.74 -1.07
CA SER A 1013 2.05 49.96 0.16
C SER A 1013 0.99 48.87 0.14
N LEU A 1014 1.39 47.62 0.39
CA LEU A 1014 0.47 46.48 0.36
C LEU A 1014 -0.36 46.43 1.66
N PRO A 1015 -1.71 46.53 1.58
CA PRO A 1015 -2.56 46.55 2.76
C PRO A 1015 -2.67 45.18 3.42
N GLN A 1016 -3.09 45.13 4.69
CA GLN A 1016 -3.18 43.89 5.47
C GLN A 1016 -3.99 42.78 4.81
N LYS A 1017 -5.03 43.13 4.05
CA LYS A 1017 -5.85 42.18 3.28
C LYS A 1017 -5.07 41.36 2.25
N THR A 1018 -3.89 41.84 1.84
CA THR A 1018 -2.99 41.14 0.90
C THR A 1018 -1.98 40.24 1.60
N TRP A 1019 -1.94 40.21 2.94
CA TRP A 1019 -0.96 39.41 3.68
C TRP A 1019 -1.38 37.95 3.69
N SER A 1020 -0.57 37.11 3.05
CA SER A 1020 -0.76 35.66 2.98
C SER A 1020 0.56 35.02 2.57
N SER A 1021 0.71 33.72 2.85
CA SER A 1021 1.85 32.93 2.38
C SER A 1021 1.79 32.59 0.88
N ALA A 1022 0.70 32.96 0.20
CA ALA A 1022 0.49 32.71 -1.23
C ALA A 1022 -0.41 33.76 -1.88
N THR A 1023 -0.03 35.03 -1.77
CA THR A 1023 -0.70 36.11 -2.48
C THR A 1023 -0.23 36.14 -3.92
N ARG A 1024 -1.18 36.25 -4.86
CA ARG A 1024 -0.92 36.55 -6.27
C ARG A 1024 -1.49 37.92 -6.62
N PHE A 1025 -0.81 38.62 -7.51
CA PHE A 1025 -1.23 39.89 -8.10
C PHE A 1025 -1.49 39.69 -9.59
N ARG A 1026 -2.49 40.40 -10.13
CA ARG A 1026 -2.83 40.40 -11.55
C ARG A 1026 -3.19 41.79 -12.05
N TRP A 1027 -2.69 42.13 -13.22
CA TRP A 1027 -3.13 43.29 -14.01
C TRP A 1027 -4.05 42.78 -15.11
N ILE A 1028 -5.28 43.29 -15.18
CA ILE A 1028 -6.30 42.81 -16.10
C ILE A 1028 -7.02 43.95 -16.81
N GLN A 1029 -7.27 43.77 -18.11
CA GLN A 1029 -8.15 44.61 -18.92
C GLN A 1029 -9.25 43.74 -19.52
N ASN A 1030 -10.52 44.14 -19.33
CA ASN A 1030 -11.68 43.32 -19.73
C ASN A 1030 -12.27 43.69 -21.08
N TYR A 1031 -12.02 44.91 -21.56
CA TYR A 1031 -12.53 45.42 -22.82
C TYR A 1031 -11.45 46.27 -23.49
N TYR A 1032 -11.23 46.04 -24.78
CA TYR A 1032 -10.25 46.77 -25.59
C TYR A 1032 -10.64 46.73 -27.07
N GLY A 1033 -10.31 47.80 -27.79
CA GLY A 1033 -10.27 47.87 -29.24
C GLY A 1033 -8.84 47.79 -29.77
N GLU A 1034 -8.68 47.95 -31.09
CA GLU A 1034 -7.39 47.84 -31.80
C GLU A 1034 -6.35 48.85 -31.28
N GLN A 1035 -6.78 50.04 -30.86
CA GLN A 1035 -5.92 51.14 -30.43
C GLN A 1035 -5.62 51.20 -28.92
N ASP A 1036 -6.22 50.31 -28.11
CA ASP A 1036 -6.17 50.40 -26.64
C ASP A 1036 -5.00 49.63 -26.01
N GLU A 1037 -3.83 49.67 -26.62
CA GLU A 1037 -2.63 48.95 -26.15
C GLU A 1037 -2.13 49.42 -24.78
N TRP A 1038 -1.48 48.54 -24.01
CA TRP A 1038 -0.82 48.91 -22.75
C TRP A 1038 0.39 48.03 -22.49
N ALA A 1039 1.33 48.52 -21.69
CA ALA A 1039 2.55 47.79 -21.35
C ALA A 1039 3.00 48.04 -19.90
N LEU A 1040 3.71 47.05 -19.35
CA LEU A 1040 4.31 47.08 -18.03
C LEU A 1040 5.84 46.97 -18.13
N ASP A 1041 6.51 47.65 -17.19
CA ASP A 1041 7.95 47.58 -16.99
C ASP A 1041 8.30 47.71 -15.49
N ASP A 1042 9.56 47.44 -15.12
CA ASP A 1042 10.15 47.64 -13.78
C ASP A 1042 9.28 47.11 -12.61
N ILE A 1043 8.83 45.85 -12.67
CA ILE A 1043 7.99 45.27 -11.61
C ILE A 1043 8.85 44.90 -10.40
N TYR A 1044 8.55 45.51 -9.25
CA TYR A 1044 9.08 45.14 -7.95
C TYR A 1044 7.96 44.81 -6.96
N ILE A 1045 8.03 43.64 -6.34
CA ILE A 1045 7.16 43.23 -5.23
C ILE A 1045 8.06 42.64 -4.17
N GLY A 1046 8.20 43.31 -3.03
CA GLY A 1046 9.14 42.85 -2.00
C GLY A 1046 9.12 43.72 -0.76
N GLN A 1047 10.17 43.61 0.04
CA GLN A 1047 10.32 44.43 1.25
C GLN A 1047 10.26 45.93 0.90
N GLN A 1048 9.50 46.68 1.69
CA GLN A 1048 9.32 48.10 1.54
C GLN A 1048 10.64 48.84 1.81
N CYS A 1049 11.08 49.63 0.83
CA CYS A 1049 12.20 50.55 1.01
C CYS A 1049 11.88 51.67 2.01
N PRO A 1050 12.89 52.26 2.68
CA PRO A 1050 12.69 53.38 3.60
C PRO A 1050 11.83 54.49 2.98
N ASN A 1051 10.73 54.83 3.65
CA ASN A 1051 9.75 55.83 3.20
C ASN A 1051 9.26 55.66 1.74
N MET A 1052 9.31 54.45 1.18
CA MET A 1052 9.02 54.17 -0.24
C MET A 1052 9.80 55.08 -1.19
N CYS A 1053 11.05 55.40 -0.84
CA CYS A 1053 11.92 56.32 -1.59
C CYS A 1053 11.30 57.70 -1.82
N HIS A 1054 10.37 58.12 -0.93
CA HIS A 1054 9.56 59.33 -1.06
C HIS A 1054 8.84 59.49 -2.42
N GLY A 1055 8.68 58.40 -3.18
CA GLY A 1055 8.14 58.45 -4.54
C GLY A 1055 9.09 59.01 -5.60
N HIS A 1056 10.37 59.23 -5.28
CA HIS A 1056 11.42 59.79 -6.15
C HIS A 1056 12.56 58.80 -6.44
N GLY A 1057 12.25 57.50 -6.42
CA GLY A 1057 13.22 56.44 -6.67
C GLY A 1057 12.60 55.05 -6.82
N TRP A 1058 13.43 54.12 -7.27
CA TRP A 1058 13.11 52.71 -7.46
C TRP A 1058 13.58 51.87 -6.27
N CYS A 1059 12.75 50.93 -5.83
CA CYS A 1059 13.11 50.02 -4.75
C CYS A 1059 13.81 48.78 -5.32
N ASP A 1060 15.00 48.48 -4.81
CA ASP A 1060 15.80 47.32 -5.19
C ASP A 1060 16.32 46.63 -3.91
N HIS A 1061 15.81 45.43 -3.62
CA HIS A 1061 16.15 44.63 -2.43
C HIS A 1061 16.19 45.41 -1.10
N GLY A 1062 15.23 46.33 -0.89
CA GLY A 1062 15.14 47.16 0.32
C GLY A 1062 16.00 48.44 0.31
N HIS A 1063 16.67 48.76 -0.79
CA HIS A 1063 17.44 49.99 -0.99
C HIS A 1063 16.83 50.88 -2.09
N CYS A 1064 16.90 52.20 -1.91
CA CYS A 1064 16.37 53.17 -2.87
C CYS A 1064 17.42 53.57 -3.92
N ARG A 1065 17.06 53.45 -5.20
CA ARG A 1065 17.78 54.03 -6.33
C ARG A 1065 17.10 55.34 -6.75
N CYS A 1066 17.68 56.46 -6.39
CA CYS A 1066 17.07 57.78 -6.55
C CYS A 1066 17.15 58.33 -7.97
N GLU A 1067 16.14 59.13 -8.32
CA GLU A 1067 16.08 59.89 -9.56
C GLU A 1067 17.00 61.11 -9.55
N GLU A 1068 17.26 61.68 -10.73
CA GLU A 1068 18.07 62.89 -10.85
C GLU A 1068 17.43 64.05 -10.06
N GLY A 1069 18.26 64.78 -9.30
CA GLY A 1069 17.80 65.82 -8.37
C GLY A 1069 17.46 65.32 -6.96
N PHE A 1070 17.39 64.01 -6.73
CA PHE A 1070 17.13 63.40 -5.42
C PHE A 1070 18.31 62.54 -4.96
N SER A 1071 18.58 62.53 -3.66
CA SER A 1071 19.71 61.79 -3.08
C SER A 1071 19.44 61.38 -1.62
N GLY A 1072 20.31 60.56 -1.04
CA GLY A 1072 20.13 60.00 0.30
C GLY A 1072 19.55 58.58 0.30
N GLN A 1073 19.29 58.04 1.49
CA GLN A 1073 18.84 56.64 1.65
C GLN A 1073 17.36 56.43 1.29
N ASP A 1074 16.59 57.51 1.21
CA ASP A 1074 15.16 57.54 0.94
C ASP A 1074 14.77 58.59 -0.12
N CYS A 1075 15.73 59.04 -0.93
CA CYS A 1075 15.55 59.96 -2.07
C CYS A 1075 14.92 61.30 -1.74
N GLN A 1076 15.55 62.03 -0.82
CA GLN A 1076 15.19 63.40 -0.50
C GLN A 1076 15.70 64.39 -1.56
N PRO A 1077 15.03 65.54 -1.75
CA PRO A 1077 15.44 66.53 -2.74
C PRO A 1077 16.83 67.09 -2.40
N SER A 1078 17.71 67.11 -3.40
CA SER A 1078 19.11 67.55 -3.25
C SER A 1078 19.24 69.08 -3.18
N SER A 1079 18.19 69.81 -3.55
CA SER A 1079 18.07 71.27 -3.48
C SER A 1079 16.77 71.68 -2.77
N PRO A 1080 16.73 72.83 -2.07
CA PRO A 1080 15.52 73.30 -1.42
C PRO A 1080 14.39 73.55 -2.45
N LEU A 1081 13.21 72.98 -2.18
CA LEU A 1081 12.02 73.17 -2.99
C LEU A 1081 11.38 74.54 -2.75
N SER A 1082 10.65 75.05 -3.74
CA SER A 1082 9.89 76.31 -3.63
C SER A 1082 8.84 76.21 -2.52
N SER A 1083 8.81 77.21 -1.63
CA SER A 1083 7.90 77.25 -0.48
C SER A 1083 6.52 77.89 -0.76
N SER A 1084 6.32 78.44 -1.96
CA SER A 1084 5.07 79.10 -2.36
C SER A 1084 4.81 78.90 -3.85
N VAL A 1085 3.55 78.67 -4.19
CA VAL A 1085 3.06 78.59 -5.58
C VAL A 1085 2.05 79.70 -5.83
N LEU A 1086 2.19 80.42 -6.95
CA LEU A 1086 1.22 81.39 -7.44
C LEU A 1086 1.02 81.12 -8.93
N SER A 1087 -0.22 80.87 -9.34
CA SER A 1087 -0.61 80.62 -10.71
C SER A 1087 -1.88 81.42 -10.97
N ASP A 1088 -1.83 82.36 -11.91
CA ASP A 1088 -2.95 83.21 -12.30
C ASP A 1088 -3.82 82.60 -13.41
N PHE A 1089 -3.38 81.48 -14.00
CA PHE A 1089 -4.08 80.74 -15.06
C PHE A 1089 -4.43 81.59 -16.29
N GLU A 1090 -3.64 82.63 -16.57
CA GLU A 1090 -3.85 83.49 -17.75
C GLU A 1090 -3.27 82.89 -19.04
N SER A 1091 -2.33 81.93 -18.93
CA SER A 1091 -1.73 81.25 -20.09
C SER A 1091 -1.44 79.77 -19.83
N GLN A 1092 -1.62 78.96 -20.88
CA GLN A 1092 -1.32 77.52 -20.85
C GLN A 1092 0.17 77.23 -20.61
N ASP A 1093 1.06 78.10 -21.08
CA ASP A 1093 2.51 77.93 -20.89
C ASP A 1093 2.93 78.16 -19.43
N ALA A 1094 2.34 79.15 -18.74
CA ALA A 1094 2.60 79.38 -17.32
C ALA A 1094 2.04 78.25 -16.43
N LEU A 1095 0.95 77.62 -16.87
CA LEU A 1095 0.36 76.45 -16.22
C LEU A 1095 1.35 75.27 -16.26
N LEU A 1096 1.87 74.92 -17.43
CA LEU A 1096 2.80 73.80 -17.60
C LEU A 1096 4.17 74.03 -16.93
N ALA A 1097 4.57 75.28 -16.73
CA ALA A 1097 5.80 75.63 -16.01
C ALA A 1097 5.68 75.47 -14.49
N THR A 1098 4.46 75.59 -13.94
CA THR A 1098 4.22 75.63 -12.49
C THR A 1098 3.62 74.32 -11.97
N TRP A 1099 2.78 73.67 -12.78
CA TRP A 1099 2.04 72.49 -12.40
C TRP A 1099 2.61 71.27 -13.11
N GLN A 1100 2.91 70.24 -12.33
CA GLN A 1100 3.48 68.99 -12.85
C GLN A 1100 2.49 68.22 -13.75
N GLU A 1101 1.19 68.33 -13.48
CA GLU A 1101 0.16 67.56 -14.18
C GLU A 1101 -1.19 68.30 -14.20
N VAL A 1102 -1.87 68.27 -15.34
CA VAL A 1102 -3.23 68.79 -15.53
C VAL A 1102 -4.01 67.79 -16.39
N ILE A 1103 -4.99 67.10 -15.78
CA ILE A 1103 -5.82 66.10 -16.45
C ILE A 1103 -7.24 66.65 -16.63
N GLY A 1104 -7.71 66.70 -17.87
CA GLY A 1104 -9.10 67.07 -18.19
C GLY A 1104 -9.45 68.55 -17.97
N GLY A 1105 -8.48 69.40 -17.69
CA GLY A 1105 -8.62 70.85 -17.57
C GLY A 1105 -7.94 71.58 -18.73
N GLU A 1106 -8.51 72.71 -19.13
CA GLU A 1106 -8.00 73.58 -20.19
C GLU A 1106 -8.19 75.02 -19.76
N VAL A 1107 -7.17 75.87 -19.93
CA VAL A 1107 -7.31 77.30 -19.64
C VAL A 1107 -8.19 77.93 -20.71
N VAL A 1108 -9.36 78.39 -20.30
CA VAL A 1108 -10.36 79.00 -21.18
C VAL A 1108 -10.64 80.45 -20.80
N ALA A 1109 -10.87 81.27 -21.82
CA ALA A 1109 -11.27 82.66 -21.64
C ALA A 1109 -12.70 82.77 -21.07
N PRO A 1110 -13.05 83.89 -20.41
CA PRO A 1110 -14.36 84.06 -19.74
C PRO A 1110 -15.58 83.86 -20.64
N ASP A 1111 -15.44 84.07 -21.94
CA ASP A 1111 -16.50 83.95 -22.93
C ASP A 1111 -16.74 82.51 -23.41
N MET A 1112 -15.76 81.63 -23.25
CA MET A 1112 -15.84 80.21 -23.63
C MET A 1112 -15.98 79.26 -22.42
N GLY A 1113 -15.64 79.72 -21.22
CA GLY A 1113 -15.64 78.93 -19.99
C GLY A 1113 -16.75 79.27 -18.99
N CYS A 1114 -16.43 79.14 -17.70
CA CYS A 1114 -17.36 79.37 -16.58
C CYS A 1114 -17.60 80.86 -16.24
N GLY A 1115 -17.24 81.80 -17.14
CA GLY A 1115 -17.17 83.23 -16.83
C GLY A 1115 -15.93 83.60 -16.01
N VAL A 1116 -15.93 84.79 -15.41
CA VAL A 1116 -14.81 85.25 -14.56
C VAL A 1116 -14.89 84.58 -13.19
N VAL A 1117 -13.97 83.65 -12.91
CA VAL A 1117 -13.86 82.97 -11.59
C VAL A 1117 -13.18 83.88 -10.56
N SER A 1118 -12.04 84.49 -10.92
CA SER A 1118 -11.34 85.48 -10.09
C SER A 1118 -10.99 86.72 -10.91
N SER A 1119 -10.19 86.54 -11.97
CA SER A 1119 -9.91 87.52 -13.01
C SER A 1119 -9.43 86.77 -14.25
N GLY A 1120 -9.67 87.34 -15.44
CA GLY A 1120 -9.15 86.80 -16.70
C GLY A 1120 -9.54 85.35 -16.98
N SER A 1121 -8.66 84.61 -17.63
CA SER A 1121 -8.90 83.21 -18.02
C SER A 1121 -8.87 82.28 -16.79
N SER A 1122 -9.49 81.12 -16.89
CA SER A 1122 -9.54 80.13 -15.81
C SER A 1122 -9.29 78.72 -16.33
N LEU A 1123 -8.61 77.91 -15.53
CA LEU A 1123 -8.42 76.46 -15.75
C LEU A 1123 -9.69 75.64 -15.51
#